data_AF-A0AAD6N1S9-F1
#
_entry.id   AF-A0AAD6N1S9-F1
#
_cell.length_a   1.000
_cell.length_b   1.000
_cell.length_c   1.000
_cell.angle_alpha   90.00
_cell.angle_beta   90.00
_cell.angle_gamma   90.00
#
_symmetry.space_group_name_H-M   'P 1'
#
loop_
_entity.id
_entity.type
_entity.pdbx_description
1 polymer ?
#
loop_
_entity_poly.entity_id
_entity_poly.type
_entity_poly.pdbx_seq_one_letter_code
_entity_poly.pdbx_strand_id
1 'polypeptide(L)'
;MMRRNSDIEIQLPDAGPTPLSPDSLTEPDVEMLSDEATLPLTLPPHIAARFYRRGSKVRRSSAASSRRSSVSSLHSHHSNASSNGTPSTDHIAQHLRRTSILESRKARLADRALHAEKVRLRAALAKAATRNLQIEERALAAQQARERLLAGITAKCEEQVKRAKKKAEDQREKKAAEYARQRLELEEKFAEAEKRRALYQQTHRRQRTSSLPAAEEKKMARAVTKSLTRDAAVRKIQRVWRTHHAKKVMGEFRALNLSVDRIREMPFEEVGRFVSNKDVLDTMTKVLRLCGLNDLEGGALGERGAVRTFLSSYLIVTHPSEVMSGDGEQEQDLISKARELLVTFDQVAALLSSGCCSPTVITADLQILCETHNVFFSAFHAWKSHDSTVLIEIMLAQFVELEMIWQTVKDDTAGGVAEDYREGIRQNQILLLARLKRLAGSDRAMQMVRDALKKAKRERKRSASKQAIPRSAEVATSSNDVLTESVTSPISESFNNVDAVVLQELDKQRSSPHEQFTKILTALPENRVLVHELLLNKEFKIEESSYAEPRKRIMEHMCEQMRRDVEAGQGTAWTVSMATVIQDRLLRSLRPGNSLYVLISEVLDPKLVESQCKAGSFSYDNFFDFMNNILPRLCAPYRDPVVTAFAADTSGDAIDRLARLMSIIDLLSLDHTNFMIQMAAPQLIQEAPGYEQRTFERGVADSSISLGKTRRFWRTYRKIIVDEMKKRDPENIHGEPRPSTTKIYAHGLTDLVFSNATVSEDLIPETLALDHQRLERLHARVFQIVATASILLTAKNLLKRDARSQWKPEADRILSLDFNEIRADRVQSILESTHPMPPAASAQLAATIRRVLAPVASASTAATPHNAIHVQYELSSDRSSSSKDSNSESSGSASPASSFTDPVARLILSRLRSHVLSRLSASSASERVRATTTASQSLAGAGMPEFVSEVGQLVEELEKVREVDWLCHGTVYEGIYEEGVSSQ
;
A
#
# COMPACT_ATOMS: atom_id res chain seq x y z
N MET A 1 -20.68 2.87 -58.42
CA MET A 1 -20.10 3.19 -59.75
C MET A 1 -19.03 2.14 -60.07
N MET A 2 -18.79 1.90 -61.36
CA MET A 2 -17.82 0.96 -62.01
C MET A 2 -16.54 0.61 -61.20
N ARG A 3 -15.92 -0.58 -61.29
CA ARG A 3 -16.09 -1.78 -62.17
C ARG A 3 -15.35 -3.00 -61.54
N ARG A 4 -15.89 -4.23 -61.73
CA ARG A 4 -15.26 -5.49 -62.27
C ARG A 4 -13.77 -5.78 -61.99
N ASN A 5 -13.25 -7.01 -61.81
CA ASN A 5 -13.68 -8.42 -61.98
C ASN A 5 -12.59 -9.30 -61.28
N SER A 6 -12.63 -10.63 -61.08
CA SER A 6 -13.66 -11.70 -61.09
C SER A 6 -13.05 -13.00 -60.48
N ASP A 7 -13.88 -14.03 -60.28
CA ASP A 7 -13.57 -15.33 -59.67
C ASP A 7 -12.70 -16.28 -60.53
N ILE A 8 -12.07 -17.30 -59.91
CA ILE A 8 -12.30 -18.76 -60.18
C ILE A 8 -11.23 -19.68 -59.52
N GLU A 9 -11.78 -20.78 -59.02
CA GLU A 9 -11.23 -21.95 -58.33
C GLU A 9 -10.34 -22.94 -59.14
N ILE A 10 -9.62 -23.80 -58.38
CA ILE A 10 -9.29 -25.23 -58.62
C ILE A 10 -8.41 -25.62 -59.85
N GLN A 11 -7.22 -26.20 -59.60
CA GLN A 11 -6.90 -27.64 -59.84
C GLN A 11 -5.46 -28.06 -59.43
N LEU A 12 -5.32 -29.30 -58.93
CA LEU A 12 -4.06 -30.07 -58.80
C LEU A 12 -3.87 -30.93 -60.07
N PRO A 13 -2.64 -31.32 -60.49
CA PRO A 13 -2.13 -32.66 -60.11
C PRO A 13 -0.58 -32.87 -60.02
N ASP A 14 -0.20 -33.68 -59.02
CA ASP A 14 0.71 -34.87 -59.00
C ASP A 14 2.13 -34.97 -59.66
N ALA A 15 2.93 -35.92 -59.12
CA ALA A 15 4.08 -36.66 -59.70
C ALA A 15 5.56 -36.36 -59.29
N GLY A 16 5.90 -36.47 -57.99
CA GLY A 16 7.12 -37.15 -57.43
C GLY A 16 8.57 -36.72 -57.80
N PRO A 17 9.62 -37.40 -57.26
CA PRO A 17 9.65 -38.43 -56.21
C PRO A 17 10.52 -38.12 -54.97
N THR A 18 10.31 -38.92 -53.92
CA THR A 18 11.01 -39.07 -52.61
C THR A 18 12.50 -39.50 -52.75
N PRO A 19 13.37 -39.47 -51.69
CA PRO A 19 13.22 -40.39 -50.52
C PRO A 19 13.85 -40.01 -49.14
N LEU A 20 13.52 -40.86 -48.14
CA LEU A 20 14.18 -41.12 -46.83
C LEU A 20 13.93 -40.18 -45.61
N SER A 21 12.83 -40.45 -44.89
CA SER A 21 12.75 -41.12 -43.55
C SER A 21 13.94 -41.07 -42.54
N PRO A 22 13.73 -41.29 -41.21
CA PRO A 22 12.54 -41.87 -40.56
C PRO A 22 11.96 -41.14 -39.32
N ASP A 23 10.85 -41.69 -38.83
CA ASP A 23 9.99 -41.24 -37.73
C ASP A 23 10.35 -41.76 -36.32
N SER A 24 9.65 -41.17 -35.34
CA SER A 24 8.95 -41.82 -34.22
C SER A 24 9.61 -41.92 -32.83
N LEU A 25 8.70 -41.89 -31.86
CA LEU A 25 8.87 -41.81 -30.40
C LEU A 25 8.93 -43.21 -29.77
N THR A 26 9.62 -43.33 -28.64
CA THR A 26 9.25 -44.29 -27.57
C THR A 26 9.88 -43.86 -26.24
N GLU A 27 9.06 -43.74 -25.19
CA GLU A 27 9.47 -43.87 -23.78
C GLU A 27 9.39 -45.39 -23.38
N PRO A 28 9.77 -45.87 -22.17
CA PRO A 28 10.18 -45.16 -20.94
C PRO A 28 11.40 -45.79 -20.19
N ASP A 29 11.52 -45.41 -18.91
CA ASP A 29 12.15 -46.09 -17.75
C ASP A 29 13.65 -45.88 -17.36
N VAL A 30 13.79 -45.25 -16.17
CA VAL A 30 14.46 -45.71 -14.91
C VAL A 30 15.98 -46.02 -14.85
N GLU A 31 16.57 -45.63 -13.70
CA GLU A 31 17.84 -46.06 -13.06
C GLU A 31 19.22 -45.44 -13.44
N MET A 32 19.62 -44.45 -12.62
CA MET A 32 20.82 -44.42 -11.74
C MET A 32 22.25 -44.76 -12.23
N LEU A 33 23.15 -43.81 -11.89
CA LEU A 33 24.59 -43.90 -11.55
C LEU A 33 25.70 -43.79 -12.63
N SER A 34 26.54 -42.77 -12.40
CA SER A 34 28.01 -42.65 -12.62
C SER A 34 28.68 -43.40 -13.79
N ASP A 35 29.37 -42.67 -14.68
CA ASP A 35 30.73 -42.22 -14.34
C ASP A 35 31.29 -41.08 -15.23
N GLU A 36 32.49 -40.61 -14.88
CA GLU A 36 33.14 -39.36 -15.30
C GLU A 36 33.85 -39.41 -16.68
N ALA A 37 33.67 -38.37 -17.51
CA ALA A 37 34.55 -38.08 -18.66
C ALA A 37 34.68 -36.56 -18.91
N THR A 38 35.88 -36.02 -18.68
CA THR A 38 36.16 -34.58 -18.65
C THR A 38 36.34 -33.93 -20.04
N LEU A 39 35.65 -32.82 -20.32
CA LEU A 39 36.02 -31.85 -21.36
C LEU A 39 35.88 -30.39 -20.85
N PRO A 40 36.65 -29.42 -21.38
CA PRO A 40 37.16 -28.32 -20.55
C PRO A 40 36.29 -27.06 -20.46
N LEU A 41 36.17 -26.53 -19.25
CA LEU A 41 35.58 -25.23 -18.94
C LEU A 41 36.41 -24.06 -19.53
N THR A 42 35.83 -23.32 -20.47
CA THR A 42 36.37 -22.04 -20.94
C THR A 42 36.02 -20.91 -19.96
N LEU A 43 37.05 -20.27 -19.39
CA LEU A 43 36.86 -19.19 -18.41
C LEU A 43 36.44 -17.86 -19.07
N PRO A 44 35.59 -17.04 -18.41
CA PRO A 44 35.22 -15.71 -18.90
C PRO A 44 36.43 -14.82 -19.26
N PRO A 45 36.32 -13.97 -20.31
CA PRO A 45 37.48 -13.33 -20.95
C PRO A 45 38.33 -12.43 -20.04
N HIS A 46 37.72 -11.82 -19.01
CA HIS A 46 38.45 -10.99 -18.04
C HIS A 46 39.39 -11.80 -17.12
N ILE A 47 39.16 -13.12 -17.00
CA ILE A 47 39.99 -14.05 -16.23
C ILE A 47 41.13 -14.57 -17.12
N ALA A 48 40.82 -14.97 -18.36
CA ALA A 48 41.81 -15.44 -19.34
C ALA A 48 42.96 -14.43 -19.55
N ALA A 49 42.64 -13.13 -19.62
CA ALA A 49 43.62 -12.05 -19.76
C ALA A 49 44.66 -11.94 -18.62
N ARG A 50 44.41 -12.56 -17.44
CA ARG A 50 45.37 -12.57 -16.32
C ARG A 50 46.32 -13.78 -16.32
N PHE A 51 45.95 -14.88 -16.99
CA PHE A 51 46.75 -16.11 -16.98
C PHE A 51 47.71 -16.24 -18.17
N TYR A 52 47.46 -15.58 -19.30
CA TYR A 52 48.39 -15.54 -20.44
C TYR A 52 49.56 -14.56 -20.25
N ARG A 53 50.40 -14.78 -19.24
CA ARG A 53 51.76 -14.20 -19.19
C ARG A 53 52.72 -15.05 -20.00
N ARG A 54 53.03 -14.62 -21.23
CA ARG A 54 54.21 -15.11 -21.96
C ARG A 54 55.45 -14.42 -21.39
N GLY A 55 56.36 -15.17 -20.77
CA GLY A 55 57.63 -14.67 -20.23
C GLY A 55 58.85 -15.14 -21.02
N SER A 56 60.03 -14.59 -20.68
CA SER A 56 61.36 -14.97 -21.19
C SER A 56 61.71 -14.47 -22.62
N LYS A 57 62.89 -13.92 -22.95
CA LYS A 57 64.08 -13.46 -22.18
C LYS A 57 64.99 -12.58 -23.10
N VAL A 58 65.75 -11.65 -22.51
CA VAL A 58 67.16 -11.31 -22.82
C VAL A 58 67.60 -10.99 -24.27
N ARG A 59 68.08 -9.76 -24.52
CA ARG A 59 69.52 -9.49 -24.81
C ARG A 59 69.92 -8.01 -24.64
N ARG A 60 71.19 -7.79 -24.33
CA ARG A 60 71.86 -6.47 -24.14
C ARG A 60 72.66 -6.07 -25.39
N SER A 61 72.91 -4.76 -25.49
CA SER A 61 74.14 -4.09 -25.98
C SER A 61 74.66 -4.27 -27.41
N SER A 62 74.71 -3.16 -28.15
CA SER A 62 75.97 -2.49 -28.61
C SER A 62 75.58 -1.11 -29.22
N ALA A 63 76.02 0.02 -28.65
CA ALA A 63 77.19 0.83 -29.10
C ALA A 63 76.94 1.61 -30.41
N ALA A 64 77.36 2.87 -30.62
CA ALA A 64 77.97 3.89 -29.74
C ALA A 64 77.87 5.28 -30.43
N SER A 65 78.27 6.35 -29.71
CA SER A 65 79.10 7.48 -30.20
C SER A 65 78.63 8.89 -29.79
N SER A 66 79.58 9.67 -29.24
CA SER A 66 79.74 11.13 -29.44
C SER A 66 78.59 12.08 -29.02
N ARG A 67 78.71 12.98 -28.03
CA ARG A 67 79.90 13.60 -27.40
C ARG A 67 79.60 14.14 -25.99
N ARG A 68 80.61 14.07 -25.11
CA ARG A 68 80.95 14.95 -23.97
C ARG A 68 79.79 15.49 -23.10
N SER A 69 79.58 14.95 -21.88
CA SER A 69 80.32 15.26 -20.63
C SER A 69 80.12 16.71 -20.16
N SER A 70 79.89 17.07 -18.91
CA SER A 70 79.65 16.41 -17.61
C SER A 70 79.51 17.61 -16.66
N VAL A 71 78.53 17.64 -15.76
CA VAL A 71 78.52 18.62 -14.66
C VAL A 71 78.56 17.88 -13.33
N SER A 72 79.65 18.05 -12.62
CA SER A 72 79.93 17.53 -11.28
C SER A 72 80.95 18.46 -10.63
N SER A 73 81.03 18.41 -9.29
CA SER A 73 81.84 19.28 -8.42
C SER A 73 81.54 20.79 -8.48
N LEU A 74 80.69 21.23 -7.55
CA LEU A 74 80.85 22.53 -6.90
C LEU A 74 81.86 22.37 -5.76
N HIS A 75 83.08 22.89 -5.91
CA HIS A 75 83.96 23.24 -4.79
C HIS A 75 84.97 24.32 -5.20
N SER A 76 85.03 25.38 -4.38
CA SER A 76 86.18 26.23 -4.06
C SER A 76 87.15 26.73 -5.17
N HIS A 77 87.24 28.06 -5.36
CA HIS A 77 88.39 28.89 -4.92
C HIS A 77 88.44 30.31 -5.57
N HIS A 78 88.76 31.27 -4.71
CA HIS A 78 89.31 32.65 -4.78
C HIS A 78 89.65 33.39 -6.11
N SER A 79 89.29 34.68 -6.12
CA SER A 79 90.05 35.89 -6.56
C SER A 79 91.06 35.85 -7.73
N ASN A 80 90.83 36.68 -8.76
CA ASN A 80 91.58 37.95 -8.94
C ASN A 80 91.05 38.83 -10.10
N ALA A 81 91.44 40.10 -10.12
CA ALA A 81 90.97 41.13 -11.06
C ALA A 81 91.83 41.28 -12.31
N SER A 82 91.24 41.80 -13.39
CA SER A 82 91.93 42.67 -14.37
C SER A 82 90.95 43.49 -15.20
N SER A 83 91.30 44.74 -15.48
CA SER A 83 90.54 45.72 -16.26
C SER A 83 90.59 45.48 -17.77
N ASN A 84 89.51 45.86 -18.49
CA ASN A 84 89.55 46.91 -19.52
C ASN A 84 88.16 47.17 -20.11
N GLY A 85 87.89 48.42 -20.51
CA GLY A 85 86.60 48.83 -21.07
C GLY A 85 86.56 48.85 -22.60
N THR A 86 85.39 48.52 -23.16
CA THR A 86 84.98 48.69 -24.56
C THR A 86 83.47 49.07 -24.60
N PRO A 87 82.92 49.60 -25.71
CA PRO A 87 81.84 50.60 -25.64
C PRO A 87 80.42 50.05 -25.45
N SER A 88 79.50 50.94 -25.06
CA SER A 88 78.11 50.66 -24.67
C SER A 88 77.25 49.93 -25.71
N THR A 89 77.64 49.94 -26.99
CA THR A 89 76.94 49.26 -28.09
C THR A 89 76.96 47.73 -27.95
N ASP A 90 78.05 47.15 -27.44
CA ASP A 90 78.15 45.69 -27.29
C ASP A 90 77.25 45.16 -26.16
N HIS A 91 77.02 45.96 -25.11
CA HIS A 91 76.09 45.61 -24.03
C HIS A 91 74.65 45.50 -24.55
N ILE A 92 74.24 46.40 -25.46
CA ILE A 92 72.92 46.36 -26.11
C ILE A 92 72.82 45.11 -27.01
N ALA A 93 73.84 44.83 -27.83
CA ALA A 93 73.88 43.64 -28.67
C ALA A 93 73.84 42.34 -27.86
N GLN A 94 74.52 42.30 -26.71
CA GLN A 94 74.50 41.16 -25.79
C GLN A 94 73.13 40.98 -25.12
N HIS A 95 72.47 42.07 -24.73
CA HIS A 95 71.10 42.04 -24.22
C HIS A 95 70.10 41.53 -25.28
N LEU A 96 70.19 42.01 -26.53
CA LEU A 96 69.33 41.56 -27.63
C LEU A 96 69.54 40.06 -27.98
N ARG A 97 70.78 39.57 -27.91
CA ARG A 97 71.05 38.13 -28.03
C ARG A 97 70.46 37.34 -26.86
N ARG A 98 70.56 37.86 -25.63
CA ARG A 98 69.96 37.23 -24.43
C ARG A 98 68.43 37.19 -24.50
N THR A 99 67.76 38.27 -24.93
CA THR A 99 66.30 38.29 -25.08
C THR A 99 65.85 37.32 -26.17
N SER A 100 66.50 37.30 -27.34
CA SER A 100 66.22 36.32 -28.41
C SER A 100 66.37 34.87 -27.93
N ILE A 101 67.39 34.55 -27.14
CA ILE A 101 67.56 33.22 -26.54
C ILE A 101 66.43 32.89 -25.56
N LEU A 102 66.03 33.84 -24.70
CA LEU A 102 64.91 33.66 -23.76
C LEU A 102 63.56 33.51 -24.49
N GLU A 103 63.35 34.27 -25.56
CA GLU A 103 62.15 34.19 -26.41
C GLU A 103 62.07 32.85 -27.15
N SER A 104 63.16 32.38 -27.77
CA SER A 104 63.22 31.04 -28.37
C SER A 104 63.00 29.92 -27.35
N ARG A 105 63.35 30.15 -26.07
CA ARG A 105 63.08 29.20 -24.98
C ARG A 105 61.61 29.27 -24.54
N LYS A 106 61.02 30.48 -24.48
CA LYS A 106 59.60 30.70 -24.19
C LYS A 106 58.70 30.07 -25.25
N ALA A 107 59.02 30.25 -26.53
CA ALA A 107 58.33 29.59 -27.65
C ALA A 107 58.35 28.06 -27.51
N ARG A 108 59.52 27.45 -27.33
CA ARG A 108 59.66 26.00 -27.14
C ARG A 108 58.95 25.45 -25.88
N LEU A 109 58.73 26.28 -24.86
CA LEU A 109 57.93 25.92 -23.69
C LEU A 109 56.42 26.06 -23.97
N ALA A 110 56.01 27.07 -24.73
CA ALA A 110 54.64 27.22 -25.21
C ALA A 110 54.23 26.04 -26.13
N ASP A 111 55.10 25.62 -27.06
CA ASP A 111 54.87 24.44 -27.92
C ASP A 111 54.65 23.16 -27.11
N ARG A 112 55.42 22.98 -26.02
CA ARG A 112 55.26 21.85 -25.10
C ARG A 112 53.94 21.92 -24.32
N ALA A 113 53.50 23.11 -23.93
CA ALA A 113 52.21 23.31 -23.28
C ALA A 113 51.04 23.04 -24.25
N LEU A 114 51.11 23.54 -25.48
CA LEU A 114 50.13 23.26 -26.55
C LEU A 114 50.07 21.76 -26.87
N HIS A 115 51.22 21.08 -26.90
CA HIS A 115 51.25 19.62 -27.07
C HIS A 115 50.60 18.88 -25.88
N ALA A 116 50.83 19.33 -24.64
CA ALA A 116 50.19 18.75 -23.46
C ALA A 116 48.67 18.92 -23.51
N GLU A 117 48.16 20.10 -23.86
CA GLU A 117 46.73 20.34 -24.08
C GLU A 117 46.15 19.47 -25.21
N LYS A 118 46.86 19.33 -26.34
CA LYS A 118 46.44 18.46 -27.45
C LYS A 118 46.33 16.99 -27.04
N VAL A 119 47.24 16.52 -26.18
CA VAL A 119 47.19 15.16 -25.59
C VAL A 119 46.04 15.05 -24.59
N ARG A 120 45.82 16.06 -23.73
CA ARG A 120 44.69 16.11 -22.77
C ARG A 120 43.35 16.03 -23.48
N LEU A 121 43.14 16.82 -24.54
CA LEU A 121 41.94 16.82 -25.36
C LEU A 121 41.74 15.48 -26.08
N ARG A 122 42.79 14.90 -26.67
CA ARG A 122 42.71 13.57 -27.31
C ARG A 122 42.35 12.46 -26.31
N ALA A 123 42.92 12.49 -25.10
CA ALA A 123 42.60 11.54 -24.04
C ALA A 123 41.16 11.72 -23.53
N ALA A 124 40.66 12.96 -23.41
CA ALA A 124 39.28 13.25 -23.05
C ALA A 124 38.30 12.71 -24.12
N LEU A 125 38.57 12.94 -25.41
CA LEU A 125 37.75 12.42 -26.51
C LEU A 125 37.73 10.89 -26.56
N ALA A 126 38.89 10.22 -26.39
CA ALA A 126 38.95 8.76 -26.32
C ALA A 126 38.16 8.18 -25.13
N LYS A 127 38.19 8.87 -23.97
CA LYS A 127 37.41 8.49 -22.77
C LYS A 127 35.92 8.76 -22.94
N ALA A 128 35.53 9.78 -23.70
CA ALA A 128 34.12 10.05 -24.03
C ALA A 128 33.56 8.99 -25.00
N ALA A 129 34.29 8.70 -26.10
CA ALA A 129 33.88 7.71 -27.10
C ALA A 129 33.67 6.31 -26.50
N THR A 130 34.62 5.85 -25.67
CA THR A 130 34.50 4.55 -24.98
C THR A 130 33.35 4.47 -23.98
N ARG A 131 32.94 5.61 -23.38
CA ARG A 131 31.80 5.67 -22.47
C ARG A 131 30.46 5.57 -23.21
N ASN A 132 30.33 6.25 -24.35
CA ASN A 132 29.10 6.22 -25.15
C ASN A 132 28.85 4.82 -25.71
N LEU A 133 29.88 4.17 -26.30
CA LEU A 133 29.79 2.79 -26.78
C LEU A 133 29.32 1.82 -25.68
N GLN A 134 29.85 1.94 -24.45
CA GLN A 134 29.42 1.09 -23.33
C GLN A 134 27.97 1.37 -22.87
N ILE A 135 27.45 2.57 -23.07
CA ILE A 135 26.05 2.91 -22.77
C ILE A 135 25.14 2.36 -23.86
N GLU A 136 25.51 2.51 -25.13
CA GLU A 136 24.80 1.98 -26.29
C GLU A 136 24.74 0.44 -26.28
N GLU A 137 25.87 -0.25 -26.04
CA GLU A 137 25.92 -1.71 -25.88
C GLU A 137 25.01 -2.20 -24.74
N ARG A 138 24.98 -1.48 -23.61
CA ARG A 138 24.09 -1.82 -22.48
C ARG A 138 22.62 -1.54 -22.79
N ALA A 139 22.32 -0.46 -23.51
CA ALA A 139 20.96 -0.14 -23.93
C ALA A 139 20.42 -1.20 -24.90
N LEU A 140 21.21 -1.61 -25.88
CA LEU A 140 20.87 -2.69 -26.82
C LEU A 140 20.73 -4.04 -26.10
N ALA A 141 21.62 -4.38 -25.16
CA ALA A 141 21.49 -5.60 -24.36
C ALA A 141 20.23 -5.60 -23.49
N ALA A 142 19.88 -4.46 -22.88
CA ALA A 142 18.65 -4.30 -22.10
C ALA A 142 17.40 -4.38 -22.98
N GLN A 143 17.42 -3.81 -24.19
CA GLN A 143 16.34 -3.93 -25.16
C GLN A 143 16.14 -5.39 -25.57
N GLN A 144 17.20 -6.11 -25.96
CA GLN A 144 17.11 -7.53 -26.30
C GLN A 144 16.62 -8.40 -25.14
N ALA A 145 16.99 -8.06 -23.89
CA ALA A 145 16.47 -8.75 -22.71
C ALA A 145 14.96 -8.51 -22.52
N ARG A 146 14.51 -7.26 -22.69
CA ARG A 146 13.08 -6.91 -22.66
C ARG A 146 12.29 -7.63 -23.76
N GLU A 147 12.81 -7.64 -25.00
CA GLU A 147 12.18 -8.33 -26.13
C GLU A 147 12.08 -9.84 -25.92
N ARG A 148 13.13 -10.48 -25.37
CA ARG A 148 13.08 -11.91 -24.98
C ARG A 148 12.03 -12.19 -23.90
N LEU A 149 11.90 -11.32 -22.89
CA LEU A 149 10.88 -11.47 -21.84
C LEU A 149 9.47 -11.28 -22.40
N LEU A 150 9.26 -10.28 -23.27
CA LEU A 150 7.98 -10.09 -23.95
C LEU A 150 7.63 -11.27 -24.85
N ALA A 151 8.58 -11.79 -25.62
CA ALA A 151 8.40 -13.00 -26.44
C ALA A 151 8.09 -14.25 -25.58
N GLY A 152 8.70 -14.38 -24.41
CA GLY A 152 8.38 -15.44 -23.45
C GLY A 152 6.97 -15.31 -22.87
N ILE A 153 6.49 -14.09 -22.63
CA ILE A 153 5.12 -13.81 -22.19
C ILE A 153 4.13 -14.11 -23.32
N THR A 154 4.38 -13.65 -24.55
CA THR A 154 3.48 -13.93 -25.69
C THR A 154 3.40 -15.42 -26.00
N ALA A 155 4.51 -16.17 -25.93
CA ALA A 155 4.51 -17.61 -26.08
C ALA A 155 3.67 -18.33 -25.01
N LYS A 156 3.77 -17.91 -23.74
CA LYS A 156 2.92 -18.45 -22.65
C LYS A 156 1.44 -18.13 -22.86
N CYS A 157 1.11 -16.91 -23.29
CA CYS A 157 -0.26 -16.52 -23.62
C CYS A 157 -0.79 -17.32 -24.82
N GLU A 158 0.02 -17.52 -25.86
CA GLU A 158 -0.32 -18.35 -27.02
C GLU A 158 -0.58 -19.79 -26.61
N GLU A 159 0.24 -20.37 -25.72
CA GLU A 159 0.04 -21.71 -25.20
C GLU A 159 -1.26 -21.82 -24.37
N GLN A 160 -1.56 -20.84 -23.52
CA GLN A 160 -2.84 -20.79 -22.79
C GLN A 160 -4.04 -20.69 -23.74
N VAL A 161 -3.95 -19.87 -24.80
CA VAL A 161 -4.99 -19.78 -25.83
C VAL A 161 -5.12 -21.08 -26.62
N LYS A 162 -4.02 -21.77 -26.94
CA LYS A 162 -4.04 -23.11 -27.56
C LYS A 162 -4.71 -24.14 -26.65
N ARG A 163 -4.39 -24.16 -25.36
CA ARG A 163 -5.04 -25.03 -24.35
C ARG A 163 -6.54 -24.71 -24.22
N ALA A 164 -6.93 -23.43 -24.24
CA ALA A 164 -8.33 -23.01 -24.21
C ALA A 164 -9.10 -23.42 -25.48
N LYS A 165 -8.49 -23.24 -26.67
CA LYS A 165 -9.04 -23.71 -27.95
C LYS A 165 -9.24 -25.23 -27.96
N LYS A 166 -8.23 -26.00 -27.50
CA LYS A 166 -8.34 -27.46 -27.39
C LYS A 166 -9.51 -27.86 -26.47
N LYS A 167 -9.63 -27.26 -25.28
CA LYS A 167 -10.79 -27.52 -24.39
C LYS A 167 -12.13 -27.19 -25.04
N ALA A 168 -12.22 -26.13 -25.83
CA ALA A 168 -13.44 -25.76 -26.55
C ALA A 168 -13.77 -26.75 -27.69
N GLU A 169 -12.74 -27.29 -28.35
CA GLU A 169 -12.85 -28.35 -29.37
C GLU A 169 -13.28 -29.68 -28.74
N ASP A 170 -12.60 -30.14 -27.68
CA ASP A 170 -12.97 -31.32 -26.89
C ASP A 170 -14.43 -31.23 -26.40
N GLN A 171 -14.88 -30.04 -25.96
CA GLN A 171 -16.25 -29.83 -25.50
C GLN A 171 -17.28 -29.79 -26.66
N ARG A 172 -16.87 -29.34 -27.86
CA ARG A 172 -17.69 -29.41 -29.07
C ARG A 172 -17.84 -30.86 -29.55
N GLU A 173 -16.76 -31.64 -29.51
CA GLU A 173 -16.75 -33.07 -29.85
C GLU A 173 -17.62 -33.87 -28.89
N LYS A 174 -17.49 -33.67 -27.57
CA LYS A 174 -18.36 -34.30 -26.56
C LYS A 174 -19.85 -34.04 -26.82
N LYS A 175 -20.23 -32.78 -27.08
CA LYS A 175 -21.61 -32.43 -27.44
C LYS A 175 -22.06 -33.11 -28.74
N ALA A 176 -21.20 -33.17 -29.75
CA ALA A 176 -21.50 -33.86 -31.01
C ALA A 176 -21.71 -35.37 -30.81
N ALA A 177 -20.89 -36.01 -29.96
CA ALA A 177 -21.02 -37.41 -29.59
C ALA A 177 -22.32 -37.70 -28.80
N GLU A 178 -22.71 -36.82 -27.88
CA GLU A 178 -23.99 -36.90 -27.16
C GLU A 178 -25.18 -36.79 -28.13
N TYR A 179 -25.17 -35.83 -29.06
CA TYR A 179 -26.21 -35.72 -30.09
C TYR A 179 -26.25 -36.94 -31.02
N ALA A 180 -25.10 -37.48 -31.42
CA ALA A 180 -25.03 -38.70 -32.24
C ALA A 180 -25.60 -39.91 -31.49
N ARG A 181 -25.28 -40.05 -30.19
CA ARG A 181 -25.84 -41.10 -29.33
C ARG A 181 -27.37 -40.97 -29.18
N GLN A 182 -27.87 -39.77 -28.88
CA GLN A 182 -29.32 -39.54 -28.78
C GLN A 182 -30.05 -39.87 -30.10
N ARG A 183 -29.43 -39.55 -31.24
CA ARG A 183 -29.96 -39.90 -32.56
C ARG A 183 -30.02 -41.42 -32.77
N LEU A 184 -28.96 -42.17 -32.42
CA LEU A 184 -28.97 -43.63 -32.48
C LEU A 184 -30.02 -44.25 -31.54
N GLU A 185 -30.17 -43.74 -30.31
CA GLU A 185 -31.20 -44.19 -29.38
C GLU A 185 -32.63 -43.91 -29.89
N LEU A 186 -32.83 -42.86 -30.69
CA LEU A 186 -34.10 -42.60 -31.39
C LEU A 186 -34.30 -43.56 -32.57
N GLU A 187 -33.29 -43.75 -33.42
CA GLU A 187 -33.33 -44.68 -34.56
C GLU A 187 -33.58 -46.13 -34.09
N GLU A 188 -32.99 -46.56 -32.97
CA GLU A 188 -33.27 -47.86 -32.33
C GLU A 188 -34.72 -47.96 -31.83
N LYS A 189 -35.23 -46.92 -31.15
CA LYS A 189 -36.65 -46.88 -30.70
C LYS A 189 -37.63 -46.92 -31.87
N PHE A 190 -37.32 -46.26 -32.99
CA PHE A 190 -38.12 -46.35 -34.22
C PHE A 190 -38.07 -47.76 -34.81
N ALA A 191 -36.90 -48.37 -34.93
CA ALA A 191 -36.75 -49.75 -35.41
C ALA A 191 -37.46 -50.77 -34.50
N GLU A 192 -37.44 -50.58 -33.18
CA GLU A 192 -38.14 -51.44 -32.23
C GLU A 192 -39.67 -51.23 -32.30
N ALA A 193 -40.15 -50.00 -32.48
CA ALA A 193 -41.56 -49.71 -32.73
C ALA A 193 -42.05 -50.30 -34.07
N GLU A 194 -41.21 -50.27 -35.12
CA GLU A 194 -41.48 -50.91 -36.41
C GLU A 194 -41.52 -52.44 -36.29
N LYS A 195 -40.56 -53.06 -35.59
CA LYS A 195 -40.61 -54.49 -35.24
C LYS A 195 -41.91 -54.85 -34.51
N ARG A 196 -42.35 -54.02 -33.54
CA ARG A 196 -43.66 -54.22 -32.87
C ARG A 196 -44.83 -54.11 -33.84
N ARG A 197 -44.85 -53.11 -34.75
CA ARG A 197 -45.89 -52.99 -35.79
C ARG A 197 -45.91 -54.21 -36.72
N ALA A 198 -44.75 -54.69 -37.16
CA ALA A 198 -44.63 -55.88 -38.01
C ALA A 198 -45.13 -57.15 -37.29
N LEU A 199 -44.79 -57.32 -36.01
CA LEU A 199 -45.33 -58.41 -35.19
C LEU A 199 -46.86 -58.33 -35.05
N TYR A 200 -47.42 -57.15 -34.80
CA TYR A 200 -48.87 -56.95 -34.77
C TYR A 200 -49.56 -57.24 -36.12
N GLN A 201 -48.88 -56.98 -37.25
CA GLN A 201 -49.37 -57.34 -38.58
C GLN A 201 -49.27 -58.85 -38.86
N GLN A 202 -48.24 -59.54 -38.37
CA GLN A 202 -48.08 -61.00 -38.50
C GLN A 202 -49.06 -61.78 -37.61
N THR A 203 -49.44 -61.25 -36.44
CA THR A 203 -50.49 -61.86 -35.61
C THR A 203 -51.88 -61.63 -36.22
N HIS A 204 -52.28 -62.51 -37.13
CA HIS A 204 -53.65 -62.54 -37.65
C HIS A 204 -54.69 -62.61 -36.52
N ARG A 205 -55.74 -61.78 -36.64
CA ARG A 205 -56.89 -61.68 -35.74
C ARG A 205 -57.34 -63.05 -35.20
N ARG A 206 -57.22 -63.29 -33.90
CA ARG A 206 -58.02 -64.32 -33.22
C ARG A 206 -59.49 -63.90 -33.24
N GLN A 207 -60.34 -64.77 -33.78
CA GLN A 207 -61.79 -64.59 -33.79
C GLN A 207 -62.37 -64.72 -32.37
N ARG A 208 -63.47 -64.00 -32.12
CA ARG A 208 -64.27 -64.13 -30.88
C ARG A 208 -65.05 -65.45 -30.87
N THR A 209 -64.83 -66.27 -29.84
CA THR A 209 -65.79 -67.23 -29.27
C THR A 209 -65.69 -67.03 -27.74
N SER A 210 -66.73 -66.67 -26.98
CA SER A 210 -68.05 -67.29 -26.74
C SER A 210 -68.00 -68.44 -25.72
N SER A 211 -68.47 -68.16 -24.49
CA SER A 211 -69.15 -69.06 -23.53
C SER A 211 -68.50 -70.41 -23.17
N LEU A 212 -68.10 -70.71 -21.92
CA LEU A 212 -68.96 -70.97 -20.74
C LEU A 212 -68.14 -71.05 -19.42
N PRO A 213 -68.76 -71.10 -18.22
CA PRO A 213 -68.08 -71.09 -16.92
C PRO A 213 -67.99 -72.48 -16.22
N ALA A 214 -67.36 -72.47 -15.02
CA ALA A 214 -67.31 -73.47 -13.94
C ALA A 214 -66.13 -74.47 -13.92
N ALA A 215 -65.26 -74.32 -12.92
CA ALA A 215 -65.02 -75.31 -11.85
C ALA A 215 -63.91 -74.80 -10.89
N GLU A 216 -64.13 -74.88 -9.58
CA GLU A 216 -63.09 -74.63 -8.58
C GLU A 216 -62.18 -75.86 -8.42
N GLU A 217 -60.88 -75.68 -8.20
CA GLU A 217 -60.12 -76.57 -7.30
C GLU A 217 -59.05 -75.80 -6.52
N LYS A 218 -59.12 -75.91 -5.19
CA LYS A 218 -58.23 -75.30 -4.20
C LYS A 218 -57.15 -76.32 -3.81
N LYS A 219 -55.87 -76.11 -4.16
CA LYS A 219 -54.76 -76.90 -3.60
C LYS A 219 -53.62 -75.98 -3.12
N MET A 220 -53.34 -76.06 -1.80
CA MET A 220 -52.31 -75.26 -1.13
C MET A 220 -50.91 -75.78 -1.46
N ALA A 221 -49.99 -74.89 -1.81
CA ALA A 221 -48.58 -75.23 -2.00
C ALA A 221 -47.85 -75.29 -0.65
N ARG A 222 -47.39 -76.48 -0.26
CA ARG A 222 -46.62 -76.74 0.97
C ARG A 222 -45.18 -76.24 0.79
N ALA A 223 -44.71 -75.39 1.70
CA ALA A 223 -43.35 -74.85 1.63
C ALA A 223 -42.28 -75.93 1.88
N VAL A 224 -41.30 -76.03 0.97
CA VAL A 224 -40.11 -76.87 1.11
C VAL A 224 -38.89 -75.95 1.18
N THR A 225 -38.24 -75.91 2.35
CA THR A 225 -37.01 -75.16 2.58
C THR A 225 -35.82 -75.87 1.95
N LYS A 226 -35.27 -75.29 0.86
CA LYS A 226 -34.01 -75.78 0.26
C LYS A 226 -32.85 -75.54 1.22
N SER A 227 -32.07 -76.60 1.49
CA SER A 227 -30.86 -76.54 2.32
C SER A 227 -29.81 -75.60 1.71
N LEU A 228 -29.25 -74.69 2.54
CA LEU A 228 -28.30 -73.68 2.11
C LEU A 228 -26.92 -74.30 1.83
N THR A 229 -26.37 -74.10 0.63
CA THR A 229 -25.03 -74.58 0.23
C THR A 229 -23.95 -74.06 1.19
N ARG A 230 -22.90 -74.85 1.47
CA ARG A 230 -21.81 -74.51 2.40
C ARG A 230 -21.26 -73.10 2.18
N ASP A 231 -20.98 -72.71 0.94
CA ASP A 231 -20.43 -71.39 0.62
C ASP A 231 -21.43 -70.24 0.78
N ALA A 232 -22.73 -70.52 0.67
CA ALA A 232 -23.79 -69.55 0.94
C ALA A 232 -24.00 -69.39 2.45
N ALA A 233 -23.86 -70.47 3.22
CA ALA A 233 -23.84 -70.43 4.68
C ALA A 233 -22.61 -69.67 5.20
N VAL A 234 -21.40 -69.97 4.71
CA VAL A 234 -20.16 -69.27 5.06
C VAL A 234 -20.26 -67.78 4.72
N ARG A 235 -20.71 -67.41 3.52
CA ARG A 235 -20.89 -65.98 3.17
C ARG A 235 -21.94 -65.27 4.04
N LYS A 236 -23.00 -65.97 4.45
CA LYS A 236 -24.02 -65.41 5.36
C LYS A 236 -23.47 -65.23 6.79
N ILE A 237 -22.73 -66.21 7.31
CA ILE A 237 -22.05 -66.14 8.61
C ILE A 237 -21.00 -65.04 8.61
N GLN A 238 -20.14 -64.96 7.59
CA GLN A 238 -19.13 -63.90 7.44
C GLN A 238 -19.78 -62.51 7.36
N ARG A 239 -20.90 -62.36 6.64
CA ARG A 239 -21.64 -61.09 6.58
C ARG A 239 -22.17 -60.68 7.96
N VAL A 240 -22.84 -61.59 8.67
CA VAL A 240 -23.40 -61.35 10.01
C VAL A 240 -22.28 -61.08 11.03
N TRP A 241 -21.17 -61.80 10.95
CA TRP A 241 -20.01 -61.57 11.82
C TRP A 241 -19.36 -60.21 11.56
N ARG A 242 -19.17 -59.82 10.28
CA ARG A 242 -18.63 -58.50 9.92
C ARG A 242 -19.54 -57.36 10.39
N THR A 243 -20.86 -57.47 10.21
CA THR A 243 -21.80 -56.44 10.72
C THR A 243 -21.84 -56.39 12.25
N HIS A 244 -21.75 -57.54 12.92
CA HIS A 244 -21.65 -57.59 14.39
C HIS A 244 -20.32 -56.99 14.90
N HIS A 245 -19.19 -57.31 14.25
CA HIS A 245 -17.88 -56.77 14.58
C HIS A 245 -17.81 -55.25 14.38
N ALA A 246 -18.32 -54.75 13.24
CA ALA A 246 -18.45 -53.32 12.99
C ALA A 246 -19.33 -52.62 14.05
N LYS A 247 -20.51 -53.18 14.38
CA LYS A 247 -21.36 -52.65 15.46
C LYS A 247 -20.66 -52.64 16.82
N LYS A 248 -19.86 -53.65 17.14
CA LYS A 248 -19.09 -53.69 18.40
C LYS A 248 -18.05 -52.57 18.46
N VAL A 249 -17.23 -52.42 17.41
CA VAL A 249 -16.18 -51.38 17.36
C VAL A 249 -16.78 -49.97 17.31
N MET A 250 -17.86 -49.76 16.56
CA MET A 250 -18.57 -48.47 16.57
C MET A 250 -19.27 -48.19 17.91
N GLY A 251 -19.66 -49.22 18.66
CA GLY A 251 -20.10 -49.10 20.06
C GLY A 251 -18.96 -48.67 20.99
N GLU A 252 -17.78 -49.27 20.86
CA GLU A 252 -16.56 -48.84 21.57
C GLU A 252 -16.19 -47.38 21.22
N PHE A 253 -16.29 -46.97 19.95
CA PHE A 253 -16.06 -45.59 19.51
C PHE A 253 -17.07 -44.60 20.12
N ARG A 254 -18.37 -44.91 20.07
CA ARG A 254 -19.43 -44.07 20.64
C ARG A 254 -19.25 -43.85 22.14
N ALA A 255 -18.74 -44.83 22.88
CA ALA A 255 -18.47 -44.71 24.32
C ALA A 255 -17.41 -43.64 24.67
N LEU A 256 -16.53 -43.28 23.73
CA LEU A 256 -15.50 -42.26 23.92
C LEU A 256 -16.07 -40.83 23.81
N ASN A 257 -17.23 -40.68 23.16
CA ASN A 257 -17.84 -39.40 22.78
C ASN A 257 -16.83 -38.45 22.09
N LEU A 258 -16.15 -38.93 21.04
CA LEU A 258 -15.28 -38.11 20.19
C LEU A 258 -16.13 -37.37 19.16
N SER A 259 -16.51 -36.13 19.45
CA SER A 259 -17.23 -35.24 18.52
C SER A 259 -16.53 -33.88 18.41
N VAL A 260 -16.69 -33.22 17.26
CA VAL A 260 -16.09 -31.91 16.98
C VAL A 260 -16.54 -30.86 18.01
N ASP A 261 -17.82 -30.88 18.38
CA ASP A 261 -18.39 -29.90 19.31
C ASP A 261 -17.83 -30.05 20.73
N ARG A 262 -17.72 -31.28 21.25
CA ARG A 262 -17.17 -31.53 22.59
C ARG A 262 -15.69 -31.18 22.70
N ILE A 263 -14.92 -31.41 21.64
CA ILE A 263 -13.49 -31.07 21.61
C ILE A 263 -13.29 -29.54 21.58
N ARG A 264 -14.21 -28.79 20.95
CA ARG A 264 -14.21 -27.31 20.96
C ARG A 264 -14.45 -26.73 22.35
N GLU A 265 -15.30 -27.37 23.17
CA GLU A 265 -15.59 -26.94 24.54
C GLU A 265 -14.46 -27.25 25.55
N MET A 266 -13.51 -28.11 25.19
CA MET A 266 -12.37 -28.48 26.05
C MET A 266 -11.15 -27.58 25.78
N PRO A 267 -10.42 -27.12 26.83
CA PRO A 267 -9.19 -26.36 26.64
C PRO A 267 -8.09 -27.22 26.02
N PHE A 268 -7.25 -26.60 25.18
CA PHE A 268 -6.27 -27.29 24.33
C PHE A 268 -5.35 -28.29 25.08
N GLU A 269 -4.88 -27.95 26.29
CA GLU A 269 -4.03 -28.85 27.07
C GLU A 269 -4.76 -30.14 27.50
N GLU A 270 -6.06 -30.04 27.82
CA GLU A 270 -6.88 -31.21 28.13
C GLU A 270 -7.20 -32.04 26.88
N VAL A 271 -7.44 -31.38 25.74
CA VAL A 271 -7.60 -32.06 24.45
C VAL A 271 -6.32 -32.83 24.08
N GLY A 272 -5.15 -32.22 24.25
CA GLY A 272 -3.85 -32.87 24.00
C GLY A 272 -3.64 -34.12 24.86
N ARG A 273 -4.04 -34.06 26.15
CA ARG A 273 -4.02 -35.22 27.07
C ARG A 273 -5.05 -36.28 26.66
N PHE A 274 -6.25 -35.89 26.24
CA PHE A 274 -7.33 -36.79 25.80
C PHE A 274 -6.98 -37.54 24.50
N VAL A 275 -6.49 -36.82 23.48
CA VAL A 275 -6.04 -37.37 22.19
C VAL A 275 -4.81 -38.27 22.36
N SER A 276 -3.96 -38.00 23.36
CA SER A 276 -2.81 -38.84 23.70
C SER A 276 -3.16 -40.08 24.53
N ASN A 277 -4.40 -40.23 24.98
CA ASN A 277 -4.81 -41.39 25.78
C ASN A 277 -4.73 -42.69 24.95
N LYS A 278 -4.11 -43.72 25.54
CA LYS A 278 -3.92 -45.03 24.92
C LYS A 278 -5.25 -45.65 24.49
N ASP A 279 -6.31 -45.50 25.28
CA ASP A 279 -7.62 -46.09 24.98
C ASP A 279 -8.21 -45.49 23.69
N VAL A 280 -8.10 -44.16 23.53
CA VAL A 280 -8.55 -43.42 22.32
C VAL A 280 -7.76 -43.88 21.09
N LEU A 281 -6.43 -43.98 21.21
CA LEU A 281 -5.55 -44.46 20.13
C LEU A 281 -5.87 -45.91 19.73
N ASP A 282 -6.00 -46.81 20.69
CA ASP A 282 -6.26 -48.23 20.45
C ASP A 282 -7.68 -48.46 19.86
N THR A 283 -8.68 -47.64 20.23
CA THR A 283 -10.01 -47.66 19.60
C THR A 283 -10.02 -47.06 18.20
N MET A 284 -9.39 -45.91 17.96
CA MET A 284 -9.33 -45.32 16.62
C MET A 284 -8.54 -46.18 15.65
N THR A 285 -7.53 -46.91 16.13
CA THR A 285 -6.85 -47.94 15.33
C THR A 285 -7.82 -49.02 14.84
N LYS A 286 -8.80 -49.46 15.66
CA LYS A 286 -9.83 -50.41 15.22
C LYS A 286 -10.80 -49.79 14.21
N VAL A 287 -11.18 -48.52 14.39
CA VAL A 287 -12.11 -47.80 13.50
C VAL A 287 -11.49 -47.56 12.13
N LEU A 288 -10.26 -47.02 12.06
CA LEU A 288 -9.57 -46.78 10.79
C LEU A 288 -9.32 -48.07 9.99
N ARG A 289 -9.01 -49.19 10.68
CA ARG A 289 -8.95 -50.53 10.06
C ARG A 289 -10.31 -51.00 9.51
N LEU A 290 -11.44 -50.62 10.11
CA LEU A 290 -12.78 -50.93 9.55
C LEU A 290 -13.11 -50.05 8.34
N CYS A 291 -12.62 -48.81 8.31
CA CYS A 291 -12.78 -47.90 7.18
C CYS A 291 -11.82 -48.20 6.02
N GLY A 292 -10.83 -49.08 6.20
CA GLY A 292 -9.83 -49.39 5.16
C GLY A 292 -8.71 -48.34 5.04
N LEU A 293 -8.57 -47.44 6.02
CA LEU A 293 -7.64 -46.30 6.02
C LEU A 293 -6.22 -46.63 6.50
N ASN A 294 -5.84 -47.92 6.52
CA ASN A 294 -4.54 -48.38 7.01
C ASN A 294 -3.78 -49.10 5.89
N ASP A 295 -2.64 -48.53 5.48
CA ASP A 295 -1.62 -49.25 4.71
C ASP A 295 -1.13 -50.47 5.50
N LEU A 296 -1.20 -51.65 4.89
CA LEU A 296 -0.92 -52.94 5.51
C LEU A 296 0.58 -53.22 5.78
N GLU A 297 1.45 -52.23 5.57
CA GLU A 297 2.92 -52.41 5.51
C GLU A 297 3.70 -51.64 6.60
N GLY A 298 3.04 -50.77 7.37
CA GLY A 298 3.72 -49.81 8.28
C GLY A 298 4.09 -50.28 9.69
N GLY A 299 3.73 -51.50 10.09
CA GLY A 299 3.97 -52.04 11.44
C GLY A 299 3.33 -51.24 12.59
N ALA A 300 3.53 -51.68 13.84
CA ALA A 300 2.87 -51.09 15.00
C ALA A 300 3.26 -49.62 15.31
N LEU A 301 4.37 -49.13 14.74
CA LEU A 301 4.82 -47.75 14.88
C LEU A 301 4.21 -46.82 13.82
N GLY A 302 4.08 -47.29 12.57
CA GLY A 302 3.40 -46.57 11.49
C GLY A 302 1.91 -46.42 11.74
N GLU A 303 1.23 -47.48 12.23
CA GLU A 303 -0.19 -47.41 12.60
C GLU A 303 -0.47 -46.30 13.62
N ARG A 304 0.38 -46.14 14.63
CA ARG A 304 0.27 -45.07 15.62
C ARG A 304 0.58 -43.68 15.05
N GLY A 305 1.38 -43.61 13.99
CA GLY A 305 1.60 -42.39 13.22
C GLY A 305 0.33 -41.95 12.48
N ALA A 306 -0.25 -42.84 11.68
CA ALA A 306 -1.47 -42.59 10.91
C ALA A 306 -2.65 -42.18 11.82
N VAL A 307 -2.87 -42.89 12.93
CA VAL A 307 -3.92 -42.55 13.91
C VAL A 307 -3.72 -41.16 14.51
N ARG A 308 -2.47 -40.74 14.78
CA ARG A 308 -2.17 -39.40 15.28
C ARG A 308 -2.36 -38.32 14.21
N THR A 309 -1.99 -38.58 12.96
CA THR A 309 -2.28 -37.67 11.84
C THR A 309 -3.79 -37.51 11.66
N PHE A 310 -4.56 -38.60 11.69
CA PHE A 310 -6.03 -38.53 11.66
C PHE A 310 -6.58 -37.72 12.83
N LEU A 311 -6.15 -38.00 14.07
CA LEU A 311 -6.60 -37.25 15.25
C LEU A 311 -6.18 -35.77 15.22
N SER A 312 -5.10 -35.41 14.52
CA SER A 312 -4.73 -34.00 14.35
C SER A 312 -5.71 -33.21 13.47
N SER A 313 -6.51 -33.88 12.62
CA SER A 313 -7.60 -33.20 11.89
C SER A 313 -8.66 -32.62 12.84
N TYR A 314 -8.98 -33.30 13.95
CA TYR A 314 -9.85 -32.73 14.99
C TYR A 314 -9.20 -31.49 15.63
N LEU A 315 -7.92 -31.57 16.02
CA LEU A 315 -7.20 -30.44 16.63
C LEU A 315 -7.17 -29.20 15.71
N ILE A 316 -6.84 -29.39 14.43
CA ILE A 316 -6.78 -28.32 13.42
C ILE A 316 -8.15 -27.65 13.21
N VAL A 317 -9.25 -28.41 13.32
CA VAL A 317 -10.61 -27.91 13.09
C VAL A 317 -11.20 -27.23 14.33
N THR A 318 -10.82 -27.63 15.54
CA THR A 318 -11.38 -27.09 16.80
C THR A 318 -10.56 -25.95 17.39
N HIS A 319 -9.22 -26.03 17.34
CA HIS A 319 -8.31 -25.07 17.97
C HIS A 319 -7.28 -24.50 16.97
N PRO A 320 -7.71 -23.89 15.85
CA PRO A 320 -6.79 -23.44 14.80
C PRO A 320 -5.79 -22.39 15.30
N SER A 321 -6.20 -21.46 16.16
CA SER A 321 -5.36 -20.38 16.70
C SER A 321 -4.27 -20.83 17.68
N GLU A 322 -4.37 -22.03 18.25
CA GLU A 322 -3.35 -22.61 19.14
C GLU A 322 -2.45 -23.62 18.41
N VAL A 323 -2.92 -24.18 17.29
CA VAL A 323 -2.18 -25.15 16.47
C VAL A 323 -1.40 -24.48 15.34
N MET A 324 -1.86 -23.33 14.86
CA MET A 324 -1.33 -22.63 13.68
C MET A 324 -1.04 -21.17 14.04
N SER A 325 0.06 -20.63 13.52
CA SER A 325 0.57 -19.29 13.89
C SER A 325 0.26 -18.20 12.85
N GLY A 326 -0.60 -18.47 11.88
CA GLY A 326 -0.97 -17.52 10.83
C GLY A 326 -2.22 -17.91 10.04
N ASP A 327 -2.63 -16.99 9.15
CA ASP A 327 -3.73 -17.14 8.21
C ASP A 327 -3.21 -17.46 6.78
N GLY A 328 -2.20 -18.33 6.65
CA GLY A 328 -1.61 -18.66 5.34
C GLY A 328 -2.57 -19.44 4.43
N GLU A 329 -2.46 -19.26 3.10
CA GLU A 329 -3.27 -20.00 2.11
C GLU A 329 -3.16 -21.54 2.28
N GLN A 330 -1.96 -22.04 2.60
CA GLN A 330 -1.74 -23.47 2.87
C GLN A 330 -2.40 -23.94 4.17
N GLU A 331 -2.55 -23.04 5.15
CA GLU A 331 -3.14 -23.33 6.46
C GLU A 331 -4.67 -23.37 6.35
N GLN A 332 -5.25 -22.42 5.61
CA GLN A 332 -6.67 -22.42 5.24
C GLN A 332 -7.04 -23.63 4.36
N ASP A 333 -6.21 -24.00 3.38
CA ASP A 333 -6.37 -25.21 2.57
C ASP A 333 -6.36 -26.48 3.45
N LEU A 334 -5.41 -26.59 4.40
CA LEU A 334 -5.33 -27.70 5.35
C LEU A 334 -6.57 -27.78 6.27
N ILE A 335 -7.04 -26.64 6.80
CA ILE A 335 -8.27 -26.56 7.60
C ILE A 335 -9.48 -27.00 6.77
N SER A 336 -9.57 -26.59 5.51
CA SER A 336 -10.70 -26.99 4.64
C SER A 336 -10.74 -28.50 4.39
N LYS A 337 -9.58 -29.10 4.07
CA LYS A 337 -9.43 -30.55 3.86
C LYS A 337 -9.65 -31.37 5.13
N ALA A 338 -9.24 -30.83 6.29
CA ALA A 338 -9.54 -31.44 7.59
C ALA A 338 -11.06 -31.46 7.88
N ARG A 339 -11.79 -30.37 7.57
CA ARG A 339 -13.26 -30.33 7.71
C ARG A 339 -13.95 -31.32 6.77
N GLU A 340 -13.53 -31.40 5.51
CA GLU A 340 -14.07 -32.35 4.53
C GLU A 340 -13.85 -33.81 4.95
N LEU A 341 -12.66 -34.13 5.45
CA LEU A 341 -12.35 -35.45 6.02
C LEU A 341 -13.26 -35.81 7.21
N LEU A 342 -13.47 -34.89 8.16
CA LEU A 342 -14.32 -35.14 9.31
C LEU A 342 -15.81 -35.30 8.92
N VAL A 343 -16.30 -34.49 7.99
CA VAL A 343 -17.69 -34.60 7.50
C VAL A 343 -17.92 -35.93 6.76
N THR A 344 -16.98 -36.36 5.92
CA THR A 344 -17.07 -37.67 5.23
C THR A 344 -16.93 -38.84 6.20
N PHE A 345 -16.07 -38.71 7.22
CA PHE A 345 -15.93 -39.71 8.29
C PHE A 345 -17.21 -39.86 9.13
N ASP A 346 -17.85 -38.77 9.54
CA ASP A 346 -19.08 -38.83 10.35
C ASP A 346 -20.25 -39.49 9.59
N GLN A 347 -20.35 -39.24 8.28
CA GLN A 347 -21.33 -39.92 7.40
C GLN A 347 -21.09 -41.44 7.36
N VAL A 348 -19.84 -41.88 7.14
CA VAL A 348 -19.46 -43.29 7.16
C VAL A 348 -19.68 -43.91 8.55
N ALA A 349 -19.33 -43.20 9.63
CA ALA A 349 -19.51 -43.66 11.01
C ALA A 349 -20.99 -43.89 11.34
N ALA A 350 -21.90 -43.03 10.86
CA ALA A 350 -23.34 -43.21 10.99
C ALA A 350 -23.83 -44.47 10.24
N LEU A 351 -23.38 -44.68 9.00
CA LEU A 351 -23.72 -45.85 8.20
C LEU A 351 -23.24 -47.17 8.84
N LEU A 352 -21.96 -47.23 9.26
CA LEU A 352 -21.36 -48.38 9.94
C LEU A 352 -22.08 -48.71 11.26
N SER A 353 -22.55 -47.68 11.99
CA SER A 353 -23.30 -47.86 13.24
C SER A 353 -24.71 -48.42 13.02
N SER A 354 -25.39 -48.03 11.92
CA SER A 354 -26.74 -48.55 11.60
C SER A 354 -26.71 -50.07 11.34
N GLY A 355 -25.70 -50.52 10.60
CA GLY A 355 -25.49 -51.91 10.19
C GLY A 355 -26.64 -52.53 9.39
N CYS A 356 -27.41 -51.71 8.66
CA CYS A 356 -28.48 -52.14 7.76
C CYS A 356 -28.03 -52.21 6.28
N CYS A 357 -26.82 -51.76 5.96
CA CYS A 357 -26.38 -51.56 4.58
C CYS A 357 -25.70 -52.81 3.99
N SER A 358 -25.90 -53.05 2.69
CA SER A 358 -25.20 -54.11 1.97
C SER A 358 -23.74 -53.68 1.68
N PRO A 359 -22.78 -54.63 1.56
CA PRO A 359 -21.37 -54.29 1.32
C PRO A 359 -21.13 -53.43 0.08
N THR A 360 -22.01 -53.52 -0.93
CA THR A 360 -21.92 -52.81 -2.22
C THR A 360 -22.36 -51.35 -2.18
N VAL A 361 -23.05 -50.92 -1.12
CA VAL A 361 -23.45 -49.51 -0.96
C VAL A 361 -22.34 -48.76 -0.20
N ILE A 362 -21.88 -49.34 0.92
CA ILE A 362 -20.83 -48.75 1.76
C ILE A 362 -19.49 -48.61 1.01
N THR A 363 -19.22 -49.42 -0.02
CA THR A 363 -17.96 -49.36 -0.79
C THR A 363 -17.68 -48.03 -1.48
N ALA A 364 -18.72 -47.29 -1.91
CA ALA A 364 -18.51 -45.99 -2.54
C ALA A 364 -18.12 -44.92 -1.50
N ASP A 365 -18.86 -44.86 -0.38
CA ASP A 365 -18.62 -43.91 0.70
C ASP A 365 -17.26 -44.15 1.38
N LEU A 366 -16.86 -45.42 1.52
CA LEU A 366 -15.51 -45.77 2.00
C LEU A 366 -14.40 -45.36 1.02
N GLN A 367 -14.63 -45.48 -0.29
CA GLN A 367 -13.65 -45.03 -1.28
C GLN A 367 -13.49 -43.50 -1.23
N ILE A 368 -14.59 -42.75 -1.13
CA ILE A 368 -14.57 -41.30 -0.96
C ILE A 368 -13.80 -40.91 0.31
N LEU A 369 -14.04 -41.61 1.43
CA LEU A 369 -13.32 -41.39 2.69
C LEU A 369 -11.80 -41.68 2.56
N CYS A 370 -11.40 -42.71 1.81
CA CYS A 370 -9.99 -42.97 1.51
C CYS A 370 -9.37 -41.86 0.65
N GLU A 371 -10.11 -41.34 -0.34
CA GLU A 371 -9.67 -40.25 -1.21
C GLU A 371 -9.50 -38.94 -0.42
N THR A 372 -10.48 -38.54 0.40
CA THR A 372 -10.38 -37.35 1.26
C THR A 372 -9.28 -37.48 2.31
N HIS A 373 -9.11 -38.66 2.91
CA HIS A 373 -8.02 -38.94 3.84
C HIS A 373 -6.65 -38.77 3.19
N ASN A 374 -6.46 -39.30 1.97
CA ASN A 374 -5.18 -39.20 1.26
C ASN A 374 -4.86 -37.75 0.85
N VAL A 375 -5.88 -36.98 0.45
CA VAL A 375 -5.74 -35.54 0.16
C VAL A 375 -5.34 -34.75 1.41
N PHE A 376 -6.01 -35.00 2.55
CA PHE A 376 -5.64 -34.39 3.83
C PHE A 376 -4.24 -34.81 4.29
N PHE A 377 -3.92 -36.10 4.23
CA PHE A 377 -2.63 -36.66 4.66
C PHE A 377 -1.47 -36.04 3.87
N SER A 378 -1.62 -35.93 2.54
CA SER A 378 -0.64 -35.26 1.68
C SER A 378 -0.49 -33.77 2.02
N ALA A 379 -1.60 -33.05 2.24
CA ALA A 379 -1.57 -31.63 2.60
C ALA A 379 -0.92 -31.41 3.98
N PHE A 380 -1.26 -32.24 4.97
CA PHE A 380 -0.70 -32.20 6.32
C PHE A 380 0.81 -32.45 6.31
N HIS A 381 1.29 -33.44 5.55
CA HIS A 381 2.72 -33.71 5.42
C HIS A 381 3.47 -32.60 4.65
N ALA A 382 2.85 -31.97 3.66
CA ALA A 382 3.41 -30.81 2.97
C ALA A 382 3.54 -29.59 3.90
N TRP A 383 2.47 -29.23 4.60
CA TRP A 383 2.45 -28.17 5.63
C TRP A 383 3.50 -28.42 6.71
N LYS A 384 3.52 -29.63 7.30
CA LYS A 384 4.50 -30.00 8.33
C LYS A 384 5.95 -29.95 7.83
N SER A 385 6.18 -30.30 6.56
CA SER A 385 7.50 -30.12 5.95
C SER A 385 7.87 -28.64 5.83
N HIS A 386 6.93 -27.80 5.40
CA HIS A 386 7.16 -26.36 5.27
C HIS A 386 7.41 -25.69 6.63
N ASP A 387 6.54 -25.92 7.62
CA ASP A 387 6.71 -25.47 9.01
C ASP A 387 8.07 -25.88 9.58
N SER A 388 8.48 -27.15 9.41
CA SER A 388 9.79 -27.61 9.87
C SER A 388 10.96 -26.87 9.20
N THR A 389 10.82 -26.46 7.93
CA THR A 389 11.84 -25.65 7.24
C THR A 389 11.86 -24.20 7.74
N VAL A 390 10.70 -23.58 7.97
CA VAL A 390 10.60 -22.22 8.52
C VAL A 390 11.19 -22.16 9.93
N LEU A 391 10.86 -23.14 10.78
CA LEU A 391 11.44 -23.26 12.13
C LEU A 391 12.97 -23.44 12.08
N ILE A 392 13.49 -24.24 11.15
CA ILE A 392 14.94 -24.37 10.93
C ILE A 392 15.56 -23.03 10.50
N GLU A 393 14.91 -22.26 9.63
CA GLU A 393 15.40 -20.94 9.20
C GLU A 393 15.41 -19.91 10.33
N ILE A 394 14.34 -19.83 11.13
CA ILE A 394 14.28 -18.96 12.33
C ILE A 394 15.39 -19.34 13.32
N MET A 395 15.57 -20.63 13.59
CA MET A 395 16.64 -21.12 14.46
C MET A 395 18.05 -20.82 13.93
N LEU A 396 18.24 -20.84 12.62
CA LEU A 396 19.50 -20.45 11.98
C LEU A 396 19.73 -18.94 12.06
N ALA A 397 18.69 -18.11 11.93
CA ALA A 397 18.78 -16.66 12.10
C ALA A 397 19.19 -16.31 13.54
N GLN A 398 18.49 -16.83 14.54
CA GLN A 398 18.84 -16.67 15.97
C GLN A 398 20.28 -17.12 16.26
N PHE A 399 20.73 -18.24 15.68
CA PHE A 399 22.11 -18.70 15.84
C PHE A 399 23.14 -17.74 15.23
N VAL A 400 22.84 -17.15 14.06
CA VAL A 400 23.70 -16.16 13.40
C VAL A 400 23.74 -14.84 14.20
N GLU A 401 22.62 -14.39 14.75
CA GLU A 401 22.54 -13.19 15.60
C GLU A 401 23.38 -13.36 16.88
N LEU A 402 23.22 -14.48 17.59
CA LEU A 402 24.04 -14.80 18.77
C LEU A 402 25.55 -14.86 18.43
N GLU A 403 25.92 -15.40 17.27
CA GLU A 403 27.32 -15.43 16.80
C GLU A 403 27.83 -14.04 16.34
N MET A 404 26.95 -13.12 15.95
CA MET A 404 27.29 -11.72 15.67
C MET A 404 27.49 -10.90 16.94
N ILE A 405 26.63 -11.08 17.96
CA ILE A 405 26.76 -10.50 19.30
C ILE A 405 28.03 -11.05 19.98
N TRP A 406 28.29 -12.36 19.86
CA TRP A 406 29.54 -12.96 20.32
C TRP A 406 30.78 -12.27 19.70
N GLN A 407 30.74 -11.96 18.40
CA GLN A 407 31.84 -11.28 17.71
C GLN A 407 32.08 -9.82 18.13
N THR A 408 31.14 -9.17 18.83
CA THR A 408 31.38 -7.84 19.43
C THR A 408 31.84 -7.96 20.88
N VAL A 409 31.19 -8.80 21.68
CA VAL A 409 31.46 -8.96 23.13
C VAL A 409 32.75 -9.76 23.42
N LYS A 410 33.28 -10.51 22.45
CA LYS A 410 34.46 -11.36 22.66
C LYS A 410 35.71 -10.60 23.12
N ASP A 411 35.91 -9.37 22.65
CA ASP A 411 37.14 -8.61 22.92
C ASP A 411 37.03 -7.68 24.16
N ASP A 412 35.81 -7.49 24.70
CA ASP A 412 35.53 -6.65 25.87
C ASP A 412 35.84 -7.36 27.20
N THR A 413 37.08 -7.24 27.68
CA THR A 413 37.53 -7.88 28.94
C THR A 413 37.33 -7.02 30.20
N ALA A 414 36.64 -5.89 30.10
CA ALA A 414 36.63 -4.83 31.11
C ALA A 414 35.53 -4.92 32.20
N GLY A 415 34.56 -5.84 32.09
CA GLY A 415 33.41 -5.91 33.01
C GLY A 415 33.11 -7.33 33.49
N GLY A 416 32.89 -7.52 34.80
CA GLY A 416 32.64 -8.83 35.40
C GLY A 416 31.39 -9.55 34.88
N VAL A 417 30.38 -8.81 34.42
CA VAL A 417 29.14 -9.35 33.82
C VAL A 417 29.38 -9.92 32.41
N ALA A 418 30.50 -9.60 31.76
CA ALA A 418 30.78 -10.08 30.41
C ALA A 418 30.96 -11.60 30.35
N GLU A 419 31.46 -12.25 31.40
CA GLU A 419 31.56 -13.72 31.45
C GLU A 419 30.18 -14.39 31.55
N ASP A 420 29.25 -13.84 32.34
CA ASP A 420 27.88 -14.37 32.44
C ASP A 420 27.15 -14.29 31.08
N TYR A 421 27.31 -13.18 30.36
CA TYR A 421 26.81 -13.04 28.98
C TYR A 421 27.50 -14.02 28.02
N ARG A 422 28.82 -14.24 28.15
CA ARG A 422 29.56 -15.21 27.33
C ARG A 422 29.05 -16.63 27.53
N GLU A 423 28.84 -17.03 28.78
CA GLU A 423 28.31 -18.34 29.11
C GLU A 423 26.85 -18.50 28.65
N GLY A 424 26.00 -17.49 28.87
CA GLY A 424 24.61 -17.48 28.39
C GLY A 424 24.49 -17.62 26.86
N ILE A 425 25.29 -16.87 26.08
CA ILE A 425 25.33 -16.99 24.62
C ILE A 425 25.76 -18.41 24.22
N ARG A 426 26.79 -18.97 24.87
CA ARG A 426 27.31 -20.31 24.57
C ARG A 426 26.29 -21.41 24.89
N GLN A 427 25.61 -21.33 26.03
CA GLN A 427 24.56 -22.27 26.43
C GLN A 427 23.39 -22.24 25.43
N ASN A 428 22.95 -21.04 25.01
CA ASN A 428 21.90 -20.87 23.99
C ASN A 428 22.32 -21.40 22.61
N GLN A 429 23.55 -21.14 22.17
CA GLN A 429 24.10 -21.73 20.94
C GLN A 429 24.12 -23.26 20.98
N ILE A 430 24.49 -23.87 22.12
CA ILE A 430 24.46 -25.33 22.30
C ILE A 430 23.02 -25.87 22.20
N LEU A 431 22.05 -25.21 22.86
CA LEU A 431 20.65 -25.61 22.86
C LEU A 431 20.02 -25.51 21.46
N LEU A 432 20.26 -24.40 20.75
CA LEU A 432 19.81 -24.21 19.36
C LEU A 432 20.43 -25.26 18.44
N LEU A 433 21.73 -25.52 18.56
CA LEU A 433 22.44 -26.51 17.74
C LEU A 433 21.94 -27.94 18.02
N ALA A 434 21.65 -28.30 19.26
CA ALA A 434 21.05 -29.59 19.62
C ALA A 434 19.64 -29.76 19.03
N ARG A 435 18.80 -28.72 19.09
CA ARG A 435 17.47 -28.70 18.47
C ARG A 435 17.55 -28.77 16.94
N LEU A 436 18.46 -28.02 16.30
CA LEU A 436 18.71 -28.07 14.84
C LEU A 436 19.15 -29.46 14.38
N LYS A 437 20.07 -30.11 15.11
CA LYS A 437 20.48 -31.50 14.82
C LYS A 437 19.32 -32.50 14.91
N ARG A 438 18.36 -32.27 15.80
CA ARG A 438 17.16 -33.11 15.95
C ARG A 438 16.14 -32.92 14.83
N LEU A 439 16.04 -31.72 14.26
CA LEU A 439 15.09 -31.40 13.19
C LEU A 439 15.65 -31.72 11.79
N ALA A 440 16.89 -31.34 11.48
CA ALA A 440 17.48 -31.47 10.15
C ALA A 440 18.43 -32.67 9.98
N GLY A 441 18.76 -33.38 11.06
CA GLY A 441 19.86 -34.36 11.11
C GLY A 441 21.22 -33.71 11.38
N SER A 442 22.17 -34.48 11.94
CA SER A 442 23.44 -33.95 12.44
C SER A 442 24.25 -33.18 11.40
N ASP A 443 24.38 -33.76 10.22
CA ASP A 443 25.37 -33.32 9.24
C ASP A 443 24.82 -32.17 8.37
N ARG A 444 23.53 -32.28 8.02
CA ARG A 444 22.78 -31.24 7.31
C ARG A 444 22.62 -29.99 8.17
N ALA A 445 22.29 -30.11 9.45
CA ALA A 445 22.25 -28.97 10.38
C ALA A 445 23.60 -28.24 10.43
N MET A 446 24.70 -28.98 10.61
CA MET A 446 26.05 -28.42 10.63
C MET A 446 26.47 -27.79 9.28
N GLN A 447 25.93 -28.25 8.16
CA GLN A 447 26.13 -27.63 6.85
C GLN A 447 25.34 -26.31 6.72
N MET A 448 24.05 -26.31 7.07
CA MET A 448 23.20 -25.11 7.03
C MET A 448 23.73 -23.99 7.93
N VAL A 449 24.17 -24.31 9.16
CA VAL A 449 24.85 -23.34 10.05
C VAL A 449 26.12 -22.77 9.39
N ARG A 450 26.97 -23.62 8.80
CA ARG A 450 28.20 -23.16 8.13
C ARG A 450 27.90 -22.25 6.95
N ASP A 451 26.85 -22.51 6.17
CA ASP A 451 26.51 -21.72 4.99
C ASP A 451 25.78 -20.42 5.35
N ALA A 452 24.93 -20.42 6.37
CA ALA A 452 24.34 -19.21 6.97
C ALA A 452 25.43 -18.26 7.51
N LEU A 453 26.40 -18.78 8.28
CA LEU A 453 27.54 -17.99 8.78
C LEU A 453 28.43 -17.44 7.66
N LYS A 454 28.66 -18.21 6.58
CA LYS A 454 29.37 -17.71 5.39
C LYS A 454 28.59 -16.58 4.70
N LYS A 455 27.26 -16.67 4.63
CA LYS A 455 26.39 -15.64 4.05
C LYS A 455 26.48 -14.33 4.86
N ALA A 456 26.26 -14.39 6.17
CA ALA A 456 26.38 -13.24 7.07
C ALA A 456 27.77 -12.58 7.01
N LYS A 457 28.86 -13.37 7.05
CA LYS A 457 30.24 -12.84 6.93
C LYS A 457 30.52 -12.20 5.57
N ARG A 458 29.88 -12.66 4.48
CA ARG A 458 29.97 -12.01 3.15
C ARG A 458 29.19 -10.70 3.10
N GLU A 459 28.03 -10.63 3.75
CA GLU A 459 27.21 -9.41 3.83
C GLU A 459 27.92 -8.33 4.67
N ARG A 460 28.48 -8.67 5.84
CA ARG A 460 29.34 -7.76 6.64
C ARG A 460 30.55 -7.25 5.85
N LYS A 461 31.19 -8.11 5.04
CA LYS A 461 32.32 -7.68 4.20
C LYS A 461 31.89 -6.76 3.05
N ARG A 462 30.65 -6.91 2.54
CA ARG A 462 30.06 -6.01 1.54
C ARG A 462 29.69 -4.65 2.14
N SER A 463 29.10 -4.59 3.34
CA SER A 463 28.81 -3.31 4.00
C SER A 463 30.09 -2.53 4.34
N ALA A 464 31.08 -3.19 4.94
CA ALA A 464 32.40 -2.58 5.21
C ALA A 464 33.10 -2.04 3.95
N SER A 465 32.94 -2.71 2.79
CA SER A 465 33.54 -2.26 1.53
C SER A 465 32.93 -0.98 0.93
N LYS A 466 31.79 -0.49 1.45
CA LYS A 466 31.18 0.77 1.03
C LYS A 466 31.70 2.01 1.79
N GLN A 467 32.50 1.83 2.84
CA GLN A 467 33.08 2.91 3.67
C GLN A 467 34.62 2.96 3.57
N ALA A 468 35.18 2.91 2.35
CA ALA A 468 36.64 2.79 2.16
C ALA A 468 37.23 3.73 1.10
N ILE A 469 37.48 4.99 1.47
CA ILE A 469 38.55 5.85 0.93
C ILE A 469 39.29 6.48 2.13
N PRO A 470 40.64 6.58 2.15
CA PRO A 470 41.38 6.60 3.41
C PRO A 470 41.94 7.96 3.86
N ARG A 471 41.98 8.12 5.20
CA ARG A 471 43.00 8.78 6.05
C ARG A 471 43.59 10.15 5.65
N SER A 472 43.45 11.09 6.60
CA SER A 472 44.59 11.93 7.03
C SER A 472 44.46 12.33 8.51
N ALA A 473 45.53 12.07 9.27
CA ALA A 473 45.85 12.57 10.63
C ALA A 473 44.88 12.25 11.80
N GLU A 474 45.43 11.57 12.81
CA GLU A 474 44.81 11.35 14.13
C GLU A 474 45.02 12.58 15.03
N VAL A 475 43.99 12.95 15.80
CA VAL A 475 44.13 13.40 17.18
C VAL A 475 43.06 12.66 17.99
N ALA A 476 43.48 11.96 19.04
CA ALA A 476 42.57 11.17 19.87
C ALA A 476 42.12 11.97 21.10
N THR A 477 40.82 11.97 21.37
CA THR A 477 40.24 12.45 22.63
C THR A 477 39.08 11.56 23.08
N SER A 478 39.32 10.80 24.16
CA SER A 478 38.37 10.36 25.20
C SER A 478 36.89 10.20 24.82
N SER A 479 36.45 8.95 24.67
CA SER A 479 35.04 8.56 24.68
C SER A 479 34.51 8.46 26.13
N ASN A 480 33.64 9.39 26.51
CA ASN A 480 32.75 9.25 27.67
C ASN A 480 31.47 10.04 27.37
N ASP A 481 30.59 9.46 26.56
CA ASP A 481 29.14 9.70 26.59
C ASP A 481 28.43 8.59 25.81
N VAL A 482 27.53 7.88 26.47
CA VAL A 482 26.74 6.79 25.89
C VAL A 482 25.28 7.17 25.97
N LEU A 483 24.70 7.59 24.85
CA LEU A 483 23.25 7.52 24.64
C LEU A 483 22.89 7.10 23.21
N THR A 484 22.16 5.98 23.16
CA THR A 484 21.05 5.70 22.23
C THR A 484 21.30 5.83 20.72
N GLU A 485 21.72 4.74 20.10
CA GLU A 485 21.35 4.42 18.72
C GLU A 485 20.48 3.15 18.72
N SER A 486 19.16 3.33 18.71
CA SER A 486 18.17 2.25 18.84
C SER A 486 17.99 1.52 17.51
N VAL A 487 18.81 0.50 17.25
CA VAL A 487 18.60 -0.44 16.14
C VAL A 487 17.57 -1.50 16.57
N THR A 488 16.43 -1.51 15.89
CA THR A 488 15.35 -2.48 16.14
C THR A 488 15.80 -3.91 15.84
N SER A 489 15.62 -4.80 16.83
CA SER A 489 15.87 -6.24 16.74
C SER A 489 14.57 -7.01 17.03
N PRO A 490 14.27 -8.13 16.35
CA PRO A 490 12.96 -8.78 16.40
C PRO A 490 12.79 -9.70 17.63
N ILE A 491 12.72 -9.12 18.83
CA ILE A 491 12.46 -9.85 20.09
C ILE A 491 11.35 -9.19 20.94
N SER A 492 10.83 -8.01 20.56
CA SER A 492 9.91 -7.21 21.38
C SER A 492 8.42 -7.64 21.36
N GLU A 493 8.07 -8.80 20.82
CA GLU A 493 6.66 -9.20 20.62
C GLU A 493 6.00 -9.94 21.81
N SER A 494 6.70 -10.15 22.93
CA SER A 494 6.17 -10.94 24.06
C SER A 494 6.07 -10.22 25.42
N PHE A 495 6.32 -8.91 25.50
CA PHE A 495 6.25 -8.16 26.78
C PHE A 495 5.49 -6.81 26.75
N ASN A 496 4.88 -6.41 25.63
CA ASN A 496 4.29 -5.07 25.49
C ASN A 496 2.80 -4.93 25.88
N ASN A 497 2.15 -5.96 26.42
CA ASN A 497 0.69 -5.99 26.61
C ASN A 497 0.17 -5.59 28.02
N VAL A 498 0.99 -5.00 28.90
CA VAL A 498 0.54 -4.65 30.27
C VAL A 498 0.72 -3.16 30.65
N ASP A 499 1.73 -2.44 30.15
CA ASP A 499 2.03 -1.06 30.61
C ASP A 499 1.69 0.09 29.62
N ALA A 500 0.98 -0.20 28.52
CA ALA A 500 0.57 0.84 27.57
C ALA A 500 -0.45 1.84 28.16
N VAL A 501 -1.40 1.35 28.96
CA VAL A 501 -2.46 2.17 29.58
C VAL A 501 -1.85 3.15 30.60
N VAL A 502 -0.96 2.66 31.47
CA VAL A 502 -0.31 3.46 32.51
C VAL A 502 0.55 4.58 31.91
N LEU A 503 1.27 4.31 30.81
CA LEU A 503 2.05 5.34 30.12
C LEU A 503 1.17 6.39 29.41
N GLN A 504 0.06 5.99 28.80
CA GLN A 504 -0.87 6.91 28.13
C GLN A 504 -1.64 7.81 29.11
N GLU A 505 -1.90 7.31 30.33
CA GLU A 505 -2.49 8.07 31.43
C GLU A 505 -1.48 9.06 32.04
N LEU A 506 -0.20 8.67 32.12
CA LEU A 506 0.90 9.55 32.55
C LEU A 506 1.23 10.65 31.52
N ASP A 507 1.13 10.38 30.21
CA ASP A 507 1.32 11.38 29.14
C ASP A 507 0.24 12.46 29.20
N LYS A 508 -1.02 12.08 29.43
CA LYS A 508 -2.13 13.03 29.67
C LYS A 508 -1.93 13.90 30.92
N GLN A 509 -1.16 13.43 31.90
CA GLN A 509 -0.88 14.16 33.14
C GLN A 509 0.42 14.97 33.11
N ARG A 510 1.23 14.90 32.04
CA ARG A 510 2.57 15.51 31.98
C ARG A 510 2.79 16.58 30.93
N SER A 511 1.82 16.91 30.08
CA SER A 511 1.98 18.02 29.12
C SER A 511 2.23 19.33 29.86
N SER A 512 3.49 19.74 29.94
CA SER A 512 3.85 20.96 30.67
C SER A 512 3.27 22.19 29.94
N PRO A 513 3.01 23.32 30.64
CA PRO A 513 2.55 24.54 29.97
C PRO A 513 3.49 24.97 28.85
N HIS A 514 4.80 24.76 29.00
CA HIS A 514 5.81 25.00 27.97
C HIS A 514 5.65 24.09 26.75
N GLU A 515 5.28 22.82 26.95
CA GLU A 515 5.10 21.84 25.88
C GLU A 515 3.84 22.13 25.06
N GLN A 516 2.74 22.50 25.72
CA GLN A 516 1.54 23.05 25.06
C GLN A 516 1.85 24.36 24.35
N PHE A 517 2.62 25.27 24.95
CA PHE A 517 3.06 26.51 24.30
C PHE A 517 3.92 26.25 23.07
N THR A 518 4.86 25.28 23.13
CA THR A 518 5.62 24.86 21.94
C THR A 518 4.72 24.22 20.89
N LYS A 519 3.73 23.39 21.26
CA LYS A 519 2.78 22.76 20.33
C LYS A 519 1.91 23.80 19.61
N ILE A 520 1.54 24.88 20.30
CA ILE A 520 0.83 26.05 19.73
C ILE A 520 1.77 26.85 18.79
N LEU A 521 3.04 27.03 19.15
CA LEU A 521 4.05 27.70 18.31
C LEU A 521 4.55 26.83 17.13
N THR A 522 4.39 25.50 17.21
CA THR A 522 4.65 24.53 16.14
C THR A 522 3.33 23.97 15.62
N ALA A 523 2.44 24.86 15.16
CA ALA A 523 1.22 24.53 14.43
C ALA A 523 1.53 23.80 13.11
N LEU A 524 1.86 22.52 13.22
CA LEU A 524 1.95 21.53 12.16
C LEU A 524 0.69 20.64 12.24
N PRO A 525 0.13 20.19 11.10
CA PRO A 525 -0.93 19.20 11.11
C PRO A 525 -0.50 17.94 11.87
N GLU A 526 -1.44 17.28 12.54
CA GLU A 526 -1.17 15.99 13.16
C GLU A 526 -0.71 14.96 12.12
N ASN A 527 0.12 14.00 12.52
CA ASN A 527 0.66 12.99 11.60
C ASN A 527 -0.43 12.28 10.78
N ARG A 528 -1.59 11.99 11.40
CA ARG A 528 -2.76 11.40 10.73
C ARG A 528 -3.32 12.33 9.64
N VAL A 529 -3.56 13.60 9.97
CA VAL A 529 -4.06 14.62 9.03
C VAL A 529 -3.08 14.82 7.89
N LEU A 530 -1.77 14.92 8.17
CA LEU A 530 -0.73 15.09 7.14
C LEU A 530 -0.70 13.90 6.17
N VAL A 531 -0.78 12.67 6.69
CA VAL A 531 -0.77 11.43 5.89
C VAL A 531 -2.04 11.31 5.03
N HIS A 532 -3.21 11.69 5.57
CA HIS A 532 -4.48 11.73 4.84
C HIS A 532 -4.47 12.78 3.72
N GLU A 533 -4.01 14.01 4.01
CA GLU A 533 -3.88 15.07 2.99
C GLU A 533 -2.89 14.70 1.88
N LEU A 534 -1.81 13.98 2.19
CA LEU A 534 -0.85 13.46 1.19
C LEU A 534 -1.45 12.39 0.27
N LEU A 535 -2.41 11.59 0.75
CA LEU A 535 -3.15 10.64 -0.08
C LEU A 535 -4.07 11.36 -1.08
N LEU A 536 -4.79 12.39 -0.62
CA LEU A 536 -5.69 13.20 -1.45
C LEU A 536 -4.92 14.09 -2.44
N ASN A 537 -3.87 14.73 -1.95
CA ASN A 537 -3.05 15.71 -2.65
C ASN A 537 -1.56 15.35 -2.49
N LYS A 538 -1.02 14.64 -3.48
CA LYS A 538 0.40 14.17 -3.48
C LYS A 538 1.45 15.28 -3.41
N GLU A 539 1.05 16.52 -3.70
CA GLU A 539 1.89 17.72 -3.61
C GLU A 539 1.47 18.63 -2.43
N PHE A 540 0.81 18.07 -1.41
CA PHE A 540 0.34 18.81 -0.23
C PHE A 540 1.45 19.64 0.40
N LYS A 541 1.10 20.88 0.73
CA LYS A 541 1.92 21.86 1.43
C LYS A 541 1.04 22.56 2.45
N ILE A 542 1.63 22.91 3.58
CA ILE A 542 1.00 23.76 4.57
C ILE A 542 0.89 25.17 3.96
N GLU A 543 -0.34 25.70 3.91
CA GLU A 543 -0.62 27.05 3.40
C GLU A 543 -0.05 28.13 4.33
N GLU A 544 0.46 29.20 3.73
CA GLU A 544 1.08 30.32 4.45
C GLU A 544 0.10 31.05 5.37
N SER A 545 -1.15 31.25 4.93
CA SER A 545 -2.24 31.84 5.74
C SER A 545 -2.49 31.06 7.03
N SER A 546 -2.77 29.76 6.90
CA SER A 546 -3.07 28.85 8.01
C SER A 546 -1.93 28.77 9.03
N TYR A 547 -0.67 28.90 8.57
CA TYR A 547 0.51 28.83 9.42
C TYR A 547 0.91 30.18 10.02
N ALA A 548 0.75 31.28 9.29
CA ALA A 548 1.19 32.60 9.71
C ALA A 548 0.16 33.32 10.59
N GLU A 549 -1.14 33.16 10.36
CA GLU A 549 -2.17 33.90 11.11
C GLU A 549 -2.14 33.66 12.63
N PRO A 550 -2.09 32.41 13.14
CA PRO A 550 -2.02 32.16 14.59
C PRO A 550 -0.73 32.74 15.19
N ARG A 551 0.40 32.60 14.48
CA ARG A 551 1.70 33.11 14.92
C ARG A 551 1.76 34.63 14.93
N LYS A 552 1.12 35.29 13.95
CA LYS A 552 1.01 36.74 13.91
C LYS A 552 0.25 37.28 15.13
N ARG A 553 -0.89 36.68 15.50
CA ARG A 553 -1.64 37.05 16.72
C ARG A 553 -0.82 36.85 18.00
N ILE A 554 -0.06 35.75 18.09
CA ILE A 554 0.84 35.48 19.23
C ILE A 554 2.00 36.49 19.26
N MET A 555 2.59 36.81 18.11
CA MET A 555 3.66 37.80 17.98
C MET A 555 3.19 39.20 18.36
N GLU A 556 2.00 39.63 17.90
CA GLU A 556 1.38 40.90 18.29
C GLU A 556 1.20 40.99 19.82
N HIS A 557 0.72 39.91 20.45
CA HIS A 557 0.59 39.83 21.91
C HIS A 557 1.95 39.86 22.64
N MET A 558 2.97 39.13 22.13
CA MET A 558 4.32 39.14 22.68
C MET A 558 5.01 40.49 22.54
N CYS A 559 4.86 41.19 21.42
CA CYS A 559 5.42 42.52 21.21
C CYS A 559 4.82 43.54 22.17
N GLU A 560 3.51 43.47 22.39
CA GLU A 560 2.79 44.29 23.36
C GLU A 560 3.25 44.00 24.81
N GLN A 561 3.44 42.72 25.18
CA GLN A 561 4.01 42.38 26.49
C GLN A 561 5.46 42.86 26.64
N MET A 562 6.29 42.65 25.63
CA MET A 562 7.70 43.07 25.63
C MET A 562 7.85 44.60 25.72
N ARG A 563 6.94 45.38 25.11
CA ARG A 563 6.92 46.86 25.29
C ARG A 563 6.75 47.22 26.77
N ARG A 564 5.77 46.64 27.47
CA ARG A 564 5.52 46.87 28.91
C ARG A 564 6.68 46.41 29.79
N ASP A 565 7.29 45.27 29.49
CA ASP A 565 8.38 44.71 30.30
C ASP A 565 9.70 45.46 30.06
N VAL A 566 9.90 46.04 28.88
CA VAL A 566 11.00 46.99 28.60
C VAL A 566 10.80 48.29 29.37
N GLU A 567 9.58 48.83 29.41
CA GLU A 567 9.22 49.99 30.26
C GLU A 567 9.41 49.69 31.76
N ALA A 568 9.17 48.44 32.19
CA ALA A 568 9.45 47.96 33.55
C ALA A 568 10.94 47.62 33.84
N GLY A 569 11.84 47.83 32.87
CA GLY A 569 13.29 47.63 33.04
C GLY A 569 13.80 46.19 32.89
N GLN A 570 12.96 45.24 32.43
CA GLN A 570 13.33 43.82 32.25
C GLN A 570 13.78 43.48 30.82
N GLY A 571 14.06 44.49 29.98
CA GLY A 571 14.38 44.30 28.55
C GLY A 571 15.56 43.37 28.26
N THR A 572 16.54 43.24 29.15
CA THR A 572 17.69 42.34 28.95
C THR A 572 17.29 40.85 28.95
N ALA A 573 16.33 40.46 29.79
CA ALA A 573 15.81 39.09 29.84
C ALA A 573 15.06 38.75 28.54
N TRP A 574 14.32 39.72 27.98
CA TRP A 574 13.64 39.59 26.69
C TRP A 574 14.61 39.43 25.52
N THR A 575 15.68 40.22 25.47
CA THR A 575 16.69 40.13 24.40
C THR A 575 17.42 38.78 24.41
N VAL A 576 17.79 38.26 25.58
CA VAL A 576 18.38 36.92 25.71
C VAL A 576 17.37 35.84 25.32
N SER A 577 16.13 35.95 25.78
CA SER A 577 15.07 34.99 25.44
C SER A 577 14.81 34.95 23.93
N MET A 578 14.69 36.10 23.27
CA MET A 578 14.49 36.13 21.82
C MET A 578 15.72 35.63 21.05
N ALA A 579 16.93 35.93 21.52
CA ALA A 579 18.15 35.37 20.94
C ALA A 579 18.15 33.83 20.98
N THR A 580 17.75 33.21 22.11
CA THR A 580 17.59 31.74 22.17
C THR A 580 16.56 31.22 21.18
N VAL A 581 15.37 31.84 21.10
CA VAL A 581 14.29 31.41 20.19
C VAL A 581 14.71 31.52 18.73
N ILE A 582 15.40 32.60 18.35
CA ILE A 582 15.95 32.80 17.00
C ILE A 582 17.04 31.76 16.71
N GLN A 583 17.99 31.56 17.64
CA GLN A 583 19.04 30.56 17.51
C GLN A 583 18.45 29.16 17.29
N ASP A 584 17.54 28.73 18.16
CA ASP A 584 16.89 27.41 18.10
C ASP A 584 16.20 27.15 16.76
N ARG A 585 15.44 28.12 16.26
CA ARG A 585 14.69 27.99 14.99
C ARG A 585 15.61 27.91 13.77
N LEU A 586 16.66 28.72 13.74
CA LEU A 586 17.67 28.68 12.67
C LEU A 586 18.49 27.39 12.71
N LEU A 587 18.90 26.94 13.90
CA LEU A 587 19.66 25.69 14.05
C LEU A 587 18.81 24.45 13.74
N ARG A 588 17.51 24.41 14.09
CA ARG A 588 16.59 23.31 13.71
C ARG A 588 16.48 23.14 12.18
N SER A 589 16.61 24.22 11.42
CA SER A 589 16.55 24.21 9.96
C SER A 589 17.87 23.77 9.30
N LEU A 590 18.94 23.59 10.08
CA LEU A 590 20.31 23.33 9.62
C LEU A 590 20.83 21.99 10.14
N ARG A 591 21.62 21.28 9.32
CA ARG A 591 22.29 20.06 9.77
C ARG A 591 23.52 20.40 10.64
N PRO A 592 23.75 19.70 11.76
CA PRO A 592 24.99 19.81 12.52
C PRO A 592 26.21 19.57 11.62
N GLY A 593 27.20 20.45 11.69
CA GLY A 593 28.43 20.39 10.88
C GLY A 593 28.46 21.30 9.63
N ASN A 594 27.40 22.06 9.33
CA ASN A 594 27.48 23.16 8.36
C ASN A 594 28.25 24.36 8.97
N SER A 595 29.06 25.07 8.19
CA SER A 595 29.76 26.28 8.67
C SER A 595 28.79 27.39 9.10
N LEU A 596 27.60 27.47 8.49
CA LEU A 596 26.53 28.37 8.94
C LEU A 596 25.93 27.96 10.30
N TYR A 597 25.87 26.66 10.61
CA TYR A 597 25.41 26.17 11.91
C TYR A 597 26.36 26.62 13.01
N VAL A 598 27.68 26.49 12.78
CA VAL A 598 28.72 26.93 13.72
C VAL A 598 28.65 28.45 13.92
N LEU A 599 28.62 29.24 12.84
CA LEU A 599 28.56 30.71 12.91
C LEU A 599 27.33 31.22 13.68
N ILE A 600 26.16 30.61 13.46
CA ILE A 600 24.93 30.96 14.19
C ILE A 600 25.02 30.52 15.65
N SER A 601 25.61 29.37 15.95
CA SER A 601 25.81 28.91 17.33
C SER A 601 26.76 29.82 18.13
N GLU A 602 27.82 30.35 17.50
CA GLU A 602 28.82 31.22 18.14
C GLU A 602 28.31 32.65 18.36
N VAL A 603 27.62 33.24 17.37
CA VAL A 603 27.19 34.65 17.44
C VAL A 603 25.92 34.84 18.27
N LEU A 604 25.04 33.84 18.31
CA LEU A 604 23.77 33.88 19.07
C LEU A 604 23.80 33.07 20.37
N ASP A 605 24.98 32.71 20.91
CA ASP A 605 25.08 32.04 22.21
C ASP A 605 24.39 32.88 23.31
N PRO A 606 23.35 32.35 23.99
CA PRO A 606 22.65 33.07 25.06
C PRO A 606 23.58 33.58 26.17
N LYS A 607 24.66 32.85 26.50
CA LYS A 607 25.61 33.28 27.53
C LYS A 607 26.40 34.50 27.09
N LEU A 608 26.77 34.54 25.80
CA LEU A 608 27.45 35.68 25.19
C LEU A 608 26.51 36.89 25.14
N VAL A 609 25.27 36.71 24.65
CA VAL A 609 24.26 37.78 24.59
C VAL A 609 23.95 38.32 25.99
N GLU A 610 23.73 37.45 26.98
CA GLU A 610 23.49 37.85 28.37
C GLU A 610 24.67 38.66 28.95
N SER A 611 25.91 38.24 28.68
CA SER A 611 27.11 38.97 29.11
C SER A 611 27.24 40.35 28.47
N GLN A 612 26.92 40.47 27.17
CA GLN A 612 26.94 41.75 26.45
C GLN A 612 25.82 42.68 26.89
N CYS A 613 24.63 42.15 27.18
CA CYS A 613 23.52 42.90 27.75
C CYS A 613 23.87 43.42 29.17
N LYS A 614 24.47 42.58 30.03
CA LYS A 614 24.93 43.00 31.37
C LYS A 614 26.06 44.03 31.32
N ALA A 615 26.93 43.98 30.31
CA ALA A 615 27.98 44.97 30.07
C ALA A 615 27.49 46.26 29.37
N GLY A 616 26.22 46.31 28.94
CA GLY A 616 25.67 47.44 28.18
C GLY A 616 26.24 47.59 26.77
N SER A 617 26.90 46.55 26.23
CA SER A 617 27.61 46.59 24.93
C SER A 617 26.86 45.92 23.78
N PHE A 618 25.66 45.38 24.02
CA PHE A 618 24.85 44.73 22.99
C PHE A 618 24.23 45.78 22.04
N SER A 619 24.52 45.69 20.74
CA SER A 619 23.98 46.58 19.71
C SER A 619 22.93 45.86 18.87
N TYR A 620 21.70 46.36 18.87
CA TYR A 620 20.61 45.84 18.05
C TYR A 620 20.87 45.98 16.55
N ASP A 621 21.48 47.09 16.12
CA ASP A 621 21.78 47.29 14.69
C ASP A 621 22.84 46.30 14.20
N ASN A 622 23.88 46.01 14.98
CA ASN A 622 24.87 44.97 14.64
C ASN A 622 24.23 43.58 14.52
N PHE A 623 23.23 43.29 15.37
CA PHE A 623 22.45 42.05 15.28
C PHE A 623 21.60 42.00 14.01
N PHE A 624 20.87 43.08 13.67
CA PHE A 624 20.08 43.13 12.43
C PHE A 624 20.97 43.06 11.18
N ASP A 625 22.14 43.69 11.17
CA ASP A 625 23.12 43.58 10.08
C ASP A 625 23.65 42.15 9.92
N PHE A 626 23.92 41.44 11.03
CA PHE A 626 24.28 40.02 10.99
C PHE A 626 23.15 39.17 10.38
N MET A 627 21.91 39.42 10.79
CA MET A 627 20.74 38.72 10.24
C MET A 627 20.51 39.02 8.75
N ASN A 628 20.67 40.28 8.32
CA ASN A 628 20.59 40.70 6.91
C ASN A 628 21.62 39.99 6.02
N ASN A 629 22.78 39.63 6.56
CA ASN A 629 23.80 38.86 5.85
C ASN A 629 23.53 37.34 5.78
N ILE A 630 22.71 36.81 6.70
CA ILE A 630 22.45 35.37 6.84
C ILE A 630 21.13 34.95 6.21
N LEU A 631 20.05 35.73 6.36
CA LEU A 631 18.72 35.39 5.82
C LEU A 631 18.76 35.06 4.31
N PRO A 632 19.46 35.83 3.42
CA PRO A 632 19.55 35.49 2.00
C PRO A 632 20.29 34.17 1.69
N ARG A 633 21.01 33.60 2.66
CA ARG A 633 21.72 32.32 2.52
C ARG A 633 20.92 31.13 3.06
N LEU A 634 19.85 31.38 3.81
CA LEU A 634 18.99 30.38 4.41
C LEU A 634 17.62 30.28 3.71
N CYS A 635 17.07 31.42 3.29
CA CYS A 635 15.80 31.49 2.57
C CYS A 635 15.91 30.93 1.14
N ALA A 636 14.78 30.47 0.61
CA ALA A 636 14.70 30.02 -0.77
C ALA A 636 14.65 31.23 -1.75
N PRO A 637 15.18 31.13 -2.99
CA PRO A 637 15.32 32.27 -3.90
C PRO A 637 14.02 33.02 -4.27
N TYR A 638 12.85 32.41 -4.07
CA TYR A 638 11.57 33.08 -4.29
C TYR A 638 11.14 34.00 -3.13
N ARG A 639 11.77 33.87 -1.96
CA ARG A 639 11.60 34.75 -0.78
C ARG A 639 12.55 35.94 -0.78
N ASP A 640 13.57 35.95 -1.65
CA ASP A 640 14.50 37.07 -1.85
C ASP A 640 13.84 38.46 -1.86
N PRO A 641 12.71 38.73 -2.54
CA PRO A 641 12.05 40.05 -2.47
C PRO A 641 11.56 40.43 -1.06
N VAL A 642 11.16 39.47 -0.22
CA VAL A 642 10.74 39.72 1.16
C VAL A 642 11.95 40.02 2.05
N VAL A 643 13.04 39.27 1.86
CA VAL A 643 14.29 39.47 2.61
C VAL A 643 14.97 40.79 2.23
N THR A 644 14.97 41.18 0.95
CA THR A 644 15.52 42.47 0.52
C THR A 644 14.65 43.65 0.95
N ALA A 645 13.32 43.49 0.99
CA ALA A 645 12.44 44.50 1.58
C ALA A 645 12.75 44.72 3.07
N PHE A 646 12.90 43.64 3.86
CA PHE A 646 13.29 43.73 5.27
C PHE A 646 14.66 44.40 5.48
N ALA A 647 15.65 44.06 4.64
CA ALA A 647 16.99 44.66 4.71
C ALA A 647 17.01 46.14 4.30
N ALA A 648 16.06 46.60 3.49
CA ALA A 648 15.88 48.01 3.14
C ALA A 648 15.11 48.81 4.21
N ASP A 649 14.20 48.15 4.94
CA ASP A 649 13.27 48.82 5.86
C ASP A 649 13.86 49.01 7.28
N THR A 650 14.86 49.89 7.35
CA THR A 650 15.52 50.36 8.58
C THR A 650 14.61 51.28 9.42
N SER A 651 13.31 51.39 9.11
CA SER A 651 12.35 52.27 9.78
C SER A 651 11.59 51.56 10.93
N GLY A 652 11.38 52.27 12.06
CA GLY A 652 10.61 51.79 13.22
C GLY A 652 11.42 51.26 14.40
N ASP A 653 10.73 50.94 15.50
CA ASP A 653 11.34 50.49 16.76
C ASP A 653 12.08 49.15 16.60
N ALA A 654 13.08 48.91 17.45
CA ALA A 654 13.77 47.61 17.50
C ALA A 654 12.82 46.43 17.74
N ILE A 655 11.73 46.65 18.49
CA ILE A 655 10.66 45.68 18.75
C ILE A 655 9.90 45.34 17.46
N ASP A 656 9.57 46.32 16.62
CA ASP A 656 8.83 46.08 15.37
C ASP A 656 9.73 45.44 14.30
N ARG A 657 11.01 45.81 14.25
CA ARG A 657 11.99 45.08 13.41
C ARG A 657 12.13 43.63 13.86
N LEU A 658 12.14 43.36 15.17
CA LEU A 658 12.21 42.01 15.73
C LEU A 658 10.97 41.18 15.41
N ALA A 659 9.77 41.79 15.45
CA ALA A 659 8.52 41.16 15.01
C ALA A 659 8.55 40.79 13.51
N ARG A 660 9.02 41.70 12.66
CA ARG A 660 9.20 41.46 11.22
C ARG A 660 10.27 40.39 10.95
N LEU A 661 11.35 40.38 11.71
CA LEU A 661 12.38 39.35 11.61
C LEU A 661 11.81 37.97 11.96
N MET A 662 11.05 37.88 13.04
CA MET A 662 10.41 36.63 13.47
C MET A 662 9.41 36.11 12.44
N SER A 663 8.64 36.97 11.76
CA SER A 663 7.74 36.52 10.69
C SER A 663 8.51 35.92 9.50
N ILE A 664 9.70 36.45 9.16
CA ILE A 664 10.56 35.87 8.12
C ILE A 664 11.14 34.52 8.56
N ILE A 665 11.50 34.37 9.84
CA ILE A 665 11.95 33.09 10.41
C ILE A 665 10.80 32.07 10.47
N ASP A 666 9.57 32.50 10.71
CA ASP A 666 8.38 31.64 10.60
C ASP A 666 8.16 31.15 9.16
N LEU A 667 8.28 32.04 8.16
CA LEU A 667 8.22 31.66 6.74
C LEU A 667 9.35 30.71 6.33
N LEU A 668 10.59 30.95 6.79
CA LEU A 668 11.71 30.03 6.59
C LEU A 668 11.43 28.65 7.21
N SER A 669 10.80 28.62 8.39
CA SER A 669 10.41 27.38 9.07
C SER A 669 9.32 26.63 8.30
N LEU A 670 8.32 27.35 7.76
CA LEU A 670 7.30 26.79 6.87
C LEU A 670 7.93 26.22 5.59
N ASP A 671 8.81 26.98 4.94
CA ASP A 671 9.48 26.56 3.71
C ASP A 671 10.35 25.31 3.95
N HIS A 672 11.04 25.22 5.10
CA HIS A 672 11.79 24.04 5.53
C HIS A 672 10.89 22.83 5.81
N THR A 673 9.79 23.01 6.55
CA THR A 673 8.85 21.91 6.85
C THR A 673 8.15 21.39 5.60
N ASN A 674 7.72 22.28 4.68
CA ASN A 674 7.19 21.90 3.38
C ASN A 674 8.22 21.15 2.52
N PHE A 675 9.50 21.55 2.54
CA PHE A 675 10.58 20.79 1.89
C PHE A 675 10.77 19.39 2.51
N MET A 676 10.73 19.27 3.83
CA MET A 676 10.83 17.97 4.52
C MET A 676 9.62 17.06 4.21
N ILE A 677 8.40 17.62 4.15
CA ILE A 677 7.19 16.91 3.70
C ILE A 677 7.38 16.41 2.27
N GLN A 678 7.83 17.26 1.34
CA GLN A 678 8.08 16.85 -0.06
C GLN A 678 9.14 15.74 -0.19
N MET A 679 10.20 15.77 0.63
CA MET A 679 11.23 14.74 0.64
C MET A 679 10.72 13.40 1.20
N ALA A 680 9.81 13.42 2.18
CA ALA A 680 9.24 12.24 2.81
C ALA A 680 8.00 11.68 2.07
N ALA A 681 7.27 12.52 1.34
CA ALA A 681 5.99 12.20 0.70
C ALA A 681 5.97 10.87 -0.09
N PRO A 682 6.99 10.48 -0.89
CA PRO A 682 6.97 9.21 -1.61
C PRO A 682 6.92 7.97 -0.71
N GLN A 683 7.54 8.04 0.48
CA GLN A 683 7.50 6.95 1.48
C GLN A 683 6.21 7.01 2.29
N LEU A 684 5.83 8.21 2.74
CA LEU A 684 4.58 8.43 3.49
C LEU A 684 3.36 7.94 2.71
N ILE A 685 3.23 8.30 1.41
CA ILE A 685 2.11 7.87 0.55
C ILE A 685 2.08 6.34 0.38
N GLN A 686 3.22 5.65 0.42
CA GLN A 686 3.26 4.18 0.31
C GLN A 686 2.75 3.49 1.59
N GLU A 687 3.08 4.03 2.76
CA GLU A 687 2.69 3.46 4.06
C GLU A 687 1.33 4.01 4.58
N ALA A 688 0.86 5.12 4.00
CA ALA A 688 -0.30 5.88 4.43
C ALA A 688 -1.58 5.06 4.66
N PRO A 689 -2.04 4.18 3.74
CA PRO A 689 -3.28 3.43 3.95
C PRO A 689 -3.20 2.50 5.17
N GLY A 690 -2.04 1.85 5.37
CA GLY A 690 -1.80 0.98 6.52
C GLY A 690 -1.59 1.74 7.83
N TYR A 691 -1.08 2.97 7.79
CA TYR A 691 -1.03 3.84 8.96
C TYR A 691 -2.43 4.30 9.38
N GLU A 692 -3.25 4.73 8.41
CA GLU A 692 -4.62 5.19 8.66
C GLU A 692 -5.51 4.05 9.19
N GLN A 693 -5.45 2.87 8.59
CA GLN A 693 -6.12 1.65 9.07
C GLN A 693 -5.82 1.37 10.54
N ARG A 694 -4.53 1.20 10.90
CA ARG A 694 -4.12 0.89 12.28
C ARG A 694 -4.47 2.00 13.28
N THR A 695 -4.45 3.26 12.85
CA THR A 695 -4.79 4.41 13.70
C THR A 695 -6.29 4.47 13.96
N PHE A 696 -7.10 4.20 12.93
CA PHE A 696 -8.56 4.11 13.05
C PHE A 696 -9.00 2.89 13.87
N GLU A 697 -8.43 1.71 13.61
CA GLU A 697 -8.68 0.49 14.38
C GLU A 697 -8.35 0.66 15.87
N ARG A 698 -7.21 1.27 16.18
CA ARG A 698 -6.86 1.64 17.56
C ARG A 698 -7.87 2.63 18.14
N GLY A 699 -8.25 3.66 17.39
CA GLY A 699 -9.26 4.63 17.84
C GLY A 699 -10.61 4.00 18.16
N VAL A 700 -11.03 2.98 17.40
CA VAL A 700 -12.23 2.18 17.66
C VAL A 700 -12.06 1.25 18.88
N ALA A 701 -10.90 0.61 19.02
CA ALA A 701 -10.60 -0.25 20.18
C ALA A 701 -10.54 0.54 21.51
N ASP A 702 -9.93 1.72 21.49
CA ASP A 702 -9.83 2.65 22.62
C ASP A 702 -11.17 3.36 22.91
N SER A 703 -12.25 3.06 22.15
CA SER A 703 -13.56 3.71 22.18
C SER A 703 -13.59 5.22 21.89
N SER A 704 -12.47 5.79 21.44
CA SER A 704 -12.37 7.21 21.03
C SER A 704 -13.10 7.53 19.73
N ILE A 705 -13.30 6.52 18.86
CA ILE A 705 -14.05 6.60 17.61
C ILE A 705 -15.25 5.67 17.70
N SER A 706 -16.47 6.23 17.66
CA SER A 706 -17.68 5.43 17.47
C SER A 706 -17.82 4.96 16.02
N LEU A 707 -18.56 3.88 15.78
CA LEU A 707 -19.04 3.49 14.44
C LEU A 707 -20.54 3.81 14.26
N GLY A 708 -21.10 4.66 15.10
CA GLY A 708 -22.54 4.92 15.18
C GLY A 708 -23.07 5.69 13.97
N LYS A 709 -22.39 6.78 13.58
CA LYS A 709 -22.76 7.59 12.41
C LYS A 709 -22.56 6.78 11.13
N THR A 710 -21.46 6.05 11.02
CA THR A 710 -21.11 5.17 9.88
C THR A 710 -22.14 4.06 9.68
N ARG A 711 -22.55 3.36 10.74
CA ARG A 711 -23.63 2.35 10.69
C ARG A 711 -24.98 2.96 10.30
N ARG A 712 -25.32 4.15 10.80
CA ARG A 712 -26.57 4.88 10.46
C ARG A 712 -26.57 5.31 8.98
N PHE A 713 -25.47 5.87 8.51
CA PHE A 713 -25.22 6.24 7.11
C PHE A 713 -25.45 5.02 6.20
N TRP A 714 -24.76 3.92 6.47
CA TRP A 714 -24.84 2.70 5.64
C TRP A 714 -26.25 2.12 5.57
N ARG A 715 -26.94 2.00 6.72
CA ARG A 715 -28.33 1.51 6.79
C ARG A 715 -29.29 2.39 5.98
N THR A 716 -29.11 3.71 6.04
CA THR A 716 -29.97 4.68 5.33
C THR A 716 -29.83 4.52 3.81
N TYR A 717 -28.60 4.52 3.29
CA TYR A 717 -28.37 4.43 1.84
C TYR A 717 -28.60 3.03 1.27
N ARG A 718 -28.32 1.96 2.03
CA ARG A 718 -28.73 0.58 1.68
C ARG A 718 -30.25 0.50 1.53
N LYS A 719 -31.03 1.07 2.46
CA LYS A 719 -32.50 1.10 2.37
C LYS A 719 -32.99 1.84 1.13
N ILE A 720 -32.47 3.05 0.87
CA ILE A 720 -32.86 3.86 -0.31
C ILE A 720 -32.65 3.08 -1.61
N ILE A 721 -31.48 2.44 -1.77
CA ILE A 721 -31.16 1.68 -2.99
C ILE A 721 -32.00 0.39 -3.09
N VAL A 722 -32.22 -0.32 -1.98
CA VAL A 722 -33.11 -1.50 -1.94
C VAL A 722 -34.54 -1.14 -2.34
N ASP A 723 -35.08 -0.03 -1.81
CA ASP A 723 -36.41 0.46 -2.15
C ASP A 723 -36.49 0.94 -3.61
N GLU A 724 -35.40 1.50 -4.16
CA GLU A 724 -35.26 1.80 -5.60
C GLU A 724 -35.19 0.55 -6.49
N MET A 725 -34.52 -0.52 -6.05
CA MET A 725 -34.44 -1.78 -6.78
C MET A 725 -35.80 -2.49 -6.79
N LYS A 726 -36.51 -2.54 -5.65
CA LYS A 726 -37.89 -3.05 -5.54
C LYS A 726 -38.89 -2.30 -6.41
N LYS A 727 -38.70 -0.99 -6.63
CA LYS A 727 -39.52 -0.19 -7.56
C LYS A 727 -39.24 -0.49 -9.03
N ARG A 728 -38.03 -0.98 -9.37
CA ARG A 728 -37.65 -1.36 -10.74
C ARG A 728 -37.99 -2.81 -11.07
N ASP A 729 -38.04 -3.68 -10.07
CA ASP A 729 -38.47 -5.09 -10.19
C ASP A 729 -39.56 -5.42 -9.16
N PRO A 730 -40.82 -5.03 -9.42
CA PRO A 730 -41.95 -5.29 -8.52
C PRO A 730 -42.37 -6.77 -8.50
N GLU A 731 -41.96 -7.57 -9.49
CA GLU A 731 -42.23 -9.01 -9.59
C GLU A 731 -41.12 -9.87 -8.95
N ASN A 732 -40.06 -9.23 -8.44
CA ASN A 732 -38.93 -9.86 -7.74
C ASN A 732 -38.24 -10.98 -8.54
N ILE A 733 -38.16 -10.79 -9.86
CA ILE A 733 -37.64 -11.77 -10.84
C ILE A 733 -36.14 -12.03 -10.61
N HIS A 734 -35.40 -11.02 -10.13
CA HIS A 734 -33.95 -11.11 -9.91
C HIS A 734 -33.56 -11.56 -8.49
N GLY A 735 -34.53 -12.03 -7.69
CA GLY A 735 -34.31 -12.43 -6.29
C GLY A 735 -34.16 -11.23 -5.34
N GLU A 736 -33.61 -11.46 -4.15
CA GLU A 736 -33.44 -10.39 -3.16
C GLU A 736 -32.48 -9.29 -3.67
N PRO A 737 -32.84 -8.00 -3.57
CA PRO A 737 -32.01 -6.91 -4.04
C PRO A 737 -30.75 -6.77 -3.17
N ARG A 738 -29.63 -7.31 -3.66
CA ARG A 738 -28.29 -7.13 -3.08
C ARG A 738 -27.56 -5.98 -3.78
N PRO A 739 -27.63 -4.74 -3.27
CA PRO A 739 -26.87 -3.63 -3.83
C PRO A 739 -25.36 -3.82 -3.60
N SER A 740 -24.56 -3.40 -4.57
CA SER A 740 -23.09 -3.32 -4.46
C SER A 740 -22.69 -2.30 -3.40
N THR A 741 -21.76 -2.68 -2.53
CA THR A 741 -21.16 -1.83 -1.47
C THR A 741 -20.67 -0.49 -2.03
N THR A 742 -19.91 -0.53 -3.11
CA THR A 742 -19.38 0.65 -3.82
C THR A 742 -20.49 1.60 -4.32
N LYS A 743 -21.66 1.07 -4.70
CA LYS A 743 -22.82 1.87 -5.13
C LYS A 743 -23.56 2.49 -3.95
N ILE A 744 -23.67 1.78 -2.81
CA ILE A 744 -24.18 2.35 -1.55
C ILE A 744 -23.32 3.53 -1.13
N TYR A 745 -22.00 3.32 -1.09
CA TYR A 745 -21.03 4.34 -0.71
C TYR A 745 -21.11 5.57 -1.64
N ALA A 746 -21.05 5.37 -2.96
CA ALA A 746 -21.12 6.47 -3.93
C ALA A 746 -22.44 7.27 -3.84
N HIS A 747 -23.57 6.59 -3.55
CA HIS A 747 -24.83 7.29 -3.29
C HIS A 747 -24.75 8.12 -2.00
N GLY A 748 -24.25 7.55 -0.90
CA GLY A 748 -24.15 8.25 0.38
C GLY A 748 -23.23 9.48 0.32
N LEU A 749 -22.04 9.34 -0.27
CA LEU A 749 -21.11 10.46 -0.44
C LEU A 749 -21.70 11.58 -1.33
N THR A 750 -22.42 11.22 -2.40
CA THR A 750 -23.12 12.22 -3.22
C THR A 750 -24.23 12.90 -2.43
N ASP A 751 -24.97 12.17 -1.59
CA ASP A 751 -26.09 12.74 -0.85
C ASP A 751 -25.65 13.69 0.27
N LEU A 752 -24.49 13.44 0.91
CA LEU A 752 -23.87 14.35 1.89
C LEU A 752 -23.56 15.75 1.30
N VAL A 753 -23.05 15.81 0.06
CA VAL A 753 -22.62 17.09 -0.56
C VAL A 753 -23.74 17.77 -1.35
N PHE A 754 -24.73 17.01 -1.84
CA PHE A 754 -25.84 17.54 -2.64
C PHE A 754 -27.18 17.58 -1.88
N SER A 755 -27.16 17.44 -0.54
CA SER A 755 -28.35 17.62 0.29
C SER A 755 -28.84 19.07 0.28
N ASN A 756 -30.16 19.28 0.20
CA ASN A 756 -30.77 20.61 0.32
C ASN A 756 -30.74 21.16 1.76
N ALA A 757 -30.26 20.39 2.73
CA ALA A 757 -30.00 20.81 4.10
C ALA A 757 -28.50 21.10 4.28
N THR A 758 -28.16 21.84 5.33
CA THR A 758 -26.78 22.03 5.80
C THR A 758 -26.13 20.69 6.16
N VAL A 759 -24.85 20.54 5.85
CA VAL A 759 -24.06 19.37 6.25
C VAL A 759 -23.83 19.45 7.76
N SER A 760 -24.66 18.75 8.53
CA SER A 760 -24.45 18.64 9.98
C SER A 760 -23.40 17.58 10.29
N GLU A 761 -22.54 17.87 11.26
CA GLU A 761 -21.50 16.96 11.75
C GLU A 761 -22.06 15.58 12.19
N ASP A 762 -23.34 15.51 12.58
CA ASP A 762 -24.06 14.28 12.94
C ASP A 762 -24.37 13.34 11.76
N LEU A 763 -24.32 13.83 10.52
CA LEU A 763 -24.59 13.04 9.32
C LEU A 763 -23.31 12.48 8.68
N ILE A 764 -22.15 13.05 9.01
CA ILE A 764 -20.86 12.64 8.45
C ILE A 764 -20.41 11.33 9.16
N PRO A 765 -20.09 10.27 8.39
CA PRO A 765 -19.47 9.05 8.94
C PRO A 765 -18.16 9.34 9.66
N GLU A 766 -17.86 8.62 10.74
CA GLU A 766 -16.62 8.80 11.50
C GLU A 766 -15.35 8.49 10.69
N THR A 767 -15.47 7.71 9.61
CA THR A 767 -14.43 7.50 8.58
C THR A 767 -14.10 8.77 7.79
N LEU A 768 -15.10 9.58 7.45
CA LEU A 768 -14.95 10.84 6.71
C LEU A 768 -14.72 12.07 7.61
N ALA A 769 -14.42 11.87 8.90
CA ALA A 769 -14.24 12.95 9.86
C ALA A 769 -13.13 13.95 9.46
N LEU A 770 -12.03 13.46 8.89
CA LEU A 770 -10.92 14.31 8.41
C LEU A 770 -11.32 15.18 7.20
N ASP A 771 -12.31 14.75 6.41
CA ASP A 771 -12.80 15.45 5.22
C ASP A 771 -14.01 16.36 5.50
N HIS A 772 -14.46 16.50 6.75
CA HIS A 772 -15.64 17.32 7.10
C HIS A 772 -15.61 18.72 6.47
N GLN A 773 -14.53 19.48 6.70
CA GLN A 773 -14.38 20.83 6.16
C GLN A 773 -14.29 20.85 4.63
N ARG A 774 -13.81 19.77 4.00
CA ARG A 774 -13.76 19.62 2.55
C ARG A 774 -15.17 19.39 1.99
N LEU A 775 -15.95 18.53 2.63
CA LEU A 775 -17.35 18.26 2.25
C LEU A 775 -18.21 19.53 2.40
N GLU A 776 -17.99 20.36 3.42
CA GLU A 776 -18.65 21.66 3.55
C GLU A 776 -18.26 22.65 2.44
N ARG A 777 -16.96 22.78 2.11
CA ARG A 777 -16.50 23.61 0.99
C ARG A 777 -17.10 23.14 -0.34
N LEU A 778 -17.18 21.83 -0.57
CA LEU A 778 -17.84 21.25 -1.74
C LEU A 778 -19.34 21.55 -1.76
N HIS A 779 -20.04 21.43 -0.62
CA HIS A 779 -21.46 21.77 -0.47
C HIS A 779 -21.74 23.24 -0.76
N ALA A 780 -20.94 24.16 -0.19
CA ALA A 780 -21.03 25.59 -0.47
C ALA A 780 -20.80 25.88 -1.97
N ARG A 781 -19.80 25.24 -2.60
CA ARG A 781 -19.55 25.39 -4.05
C ARG A 781 -20.70 24.86 -4.90
N VAL A 782 -21.31 23.74 -4.52
CA VAL A 782 -22.54 23.21 -5.15
C VAL A 782 -23.67 24.22 -5.02
N PHE A 783 -23.87 24.83 -3.85
CA PHE A 783 -24.89 25.85 -3.63
C PHE A 783 -24.64 27.10 -4.50
N GLN A 784 -23.40 27.58 -4.63
CA GLN A 784 -23.03 28.68 -5.53
C GLN A 784 -23.35 28.37 -7.01
N ILE A 785 -23.04 27.16 -7.48
CA ILE A 785 -23.33 26.72 -8.86
C ILE A 785 -24.84 26.60 -9.08
N VAL A 786 -25.58 25.93 -8.18
CA VAL A 786 -27.04 25.77 -8.26
C VAL A 786 -27.73 27.13 -8.26
N ALA A 787 -27.27 28.06 -7.42
CA ALA A 787 -27.79 29.41 -7.35
C ALA A 787 -27.58 30.17 -8.64
N THR A 788 -26.33 30.25 -9.12
CA THR A 788 -25.98 30.95 -10.37
C THR A 788 -26.72 30.34 -11.55
N ALA A 789 -26.80 29.02 -11.65
CA ALA A 789 -27.59 28.31 -12.65
C ALA A 789 -29.09 28.63 -12.58
N SER A 790 -29.68 28.71 -11.38
CA SER A 790 -31.10 29.05 -11.22
C SER A 790 -31.42 30.49 -11.63
N ILE A 791 -30.51 31.43 -11.34
CA ILE A 791 -30.62 32.84 -11.74
C ILE A 791 -30.49 32.97 -13.26
N LEU A 792 -29.50 32.31 -13.87
CA LEU A 792 -29.32 32.31 -15.33
C LEU A 792 -30.49 31.61 -16.04
N LEU A 793 -30.99 30.49 -15.53
CA LEU A 793 -32.13 29.77 -16.13
C LEU A 793 -33.44 30.56 -16.01
N THR A 794 -33.69 31.22 -14.88
CA THR A 794 -34.85 32.10 -14.73
C THR A 794 -34.75 33.31 -15.65
N ALA A 795 -33.59 33.97 -15.76
CA ALA A 795 -33.37 35.06 -16.71
C ALA A 795 -33.57 34.62 -18.19
N LYS A 796 -33.05 33.45 -18.58
CA LYS A 796 -33.25 32.86 -19.92
C LYS A 796 -34.73 32.61 -20.22
N ASN A 797 -35.46 32.02 -19.27
CA ASN A 797 -36.89 31.74 -19.40
C ASN A 797 -37.74 33.02 -19.50
N LEU A 798 -37.45 34.03 -18.68
CA LEU A 798 -38.11 35.35 -18.73
C LEU A 798 -37.87 36.07 -20.06
N LEU A 799 -36.68 35.91 -20.64
CA LEU A 799 -36.32 36.43 -21.97
C LEU A 799 -36.70 35.51 -23.14
N LYS A 800 -37.39 34.39 -22.90
CA LYS A 800 -37.79 33.38 -23.90
C LYS A 800 -36.63 32.86 -24.76
N ARG A 801 -35.41 32.78 -24.20
CA ARG A 801 -34.22 32.24 -24.89
C ARG A 801 -34.03 30.76 -24.58
N ASP A 802 -33.31 30.06 -25.46
CA ASP A 802 -32.99 28.65 -25.26
C ASP A 802 -32.25 28.41 -23.94
N ALA A 803 -32.77 27.52 -23.10
CA ALA A 803 -32.13 27.10 -21.84
C ALA A 803 -30.74 26.47 -22.06
N ARG A 804 -30.44 26.00 -23.28
CA ARG A 804 -29.15 25.44 -23.71
C ARG A 804 -28.14 26.47 -24.19
N SER A 805 -28.53 27.74 -24.35
CA SER A 805 -27.60 28.82 -24.70
C SER A 805 -26.58 29.02 -23.57
N GLN A 806 -25.31 29.24 -23.92
CA GLN A 806 -24.20 29.39 -22.96
C GLN A 806 -24.01 30.87 -22.60
N TRP A 807 -24.24 31.22 -21.34
CA TRP A 807 -23.99 32.54 -20.75
C TRP A 807 -22.79 32.44 -19.78
N LYS A 808 -21.68 31.89 -20.29
CA LYS A 808 -20.45 31.65 -19.50
C LYS A 808 -19.87 32.92 -18.89
N PRO A 809 -19.64 34.03 -19.63
CA PRO A 809 -19.03 35.20 -19.03
C PRO A 809 -19.93 35.86 -17.97
N GLU A 810 -21.25 35.64 -18.01
CA GLU A 810 -22.19 36.05 -16.95
C GLU A 810 -22.05 35.14 -15.73
N ALA A 811 -21.96 33.82 -15.94
CA ALA A 811 -21.73 32.84 -14.88
C ALA A 811 -20.40 33.09 -14.15
N ASP A 812 -19.32 33.32 -14.89
CA ASP A 812 -17.98 33.57 -14.35
C ASP A 812 -17.95 34.90 -13.57
N ARG A 813 -18.65 35.95 -14.05
CA ARG A 813 -18.81 37.23 -13.34
C ARG A 813 -19.65 37.15 -12.07
N ILE A 814 -20.53 36.15 -11.94
CA ILE A 814 -21.33 35.93 -10.72
C ILE A 814 -20.58 35.00 -9.75
N LEU A 815 -19.92 33.95 -10.23
CA LEU A 815 -19.12 33.03 -9.41
C LEU A 815 -17.84 33.64 -8.82
N SER A 816 -17.38 34.77 -9.37
CA SER A 816 -16.23 35.56 -8.85
C SER A 816 -16.62 36.61 -7.80
N LEU A 817 -17.89 36.62 -7.34
CA LEU A 817 -18.35 37.46 -6.24
C LEU A 817 -18.29 36.71 -4.91
N ASP A 818 -17.91 37.40 -3.83
CA ASP A 818 -17.87 36.82 -2.48
C ASP A 818 -19.27 36.59 -1.92
N PHE A 819 -19.79 35.36 -2.02
CA PHE A 819 -21.16 34.96 -1.63
C PHE A 819 -21.54 35.25 -0.16
N ASN A 820 -20.57 35.60 0.70
CA ASN A 820 -20.81 36.09 2.06
C ASN A 820 -21.31 37.55 2.10
N GLU A 821 -21.00 38.38 1.10
CA GLU A 821 -21.32 39.82 1.04
C GLU A 821 -22.18 40.23 -0.19
N ILE A 822 -22.68 39.28 -0.99
CA ILE A 822 -23.42 39.61 -2.22
C ILE A 822 -24.72 40.34 -1.93
N ARG A 823 -24.81 41.57 -2.45
CA ARG A 823 -26.07 42.29 -2.63
C ARG A 823 -26.76 41.82 -3.91
N ALA A 824 -28.05 41.48 -3.82
CA ALA A 824 -28.86 41.02 -4.95
C ALA A 824 -28.80 41.98 -6.15
N ASP A 825 -28.73 43.29 -5.89
CA ASP A 825 -28.75 44.35 -6.91
C ASP A 825 -27.46 44.34 -7.78
N ARG A 826 -26.34 43.83 -7.25
CA ARG A 826 -25.07 43.65 -8.00
C ARG A 826 -25.15 42.49 -8.99
N VAL A 827 -25.85 41.41 -8.63
CA VAL A 827 -26.13 40.29 -9.55
C VAL A 827 -27.11 40.72 -10.64
N GLN A 828 -28.13 41.48 -10.25
CA GLN A 828 -29.11 42.04 -11.19
C GLN A 828 -28.46 42.98 -12.22
N SER A 829 -27.56 43.89 -11.80
CA SER A 829 -26.89 44.82 -12.72
C SER A 829 -25.92 44.14 -13.70
N ILE A 830 -25.25 43.06 -13.29
CA ILE A 830 -24.42 42.22 -14.19
C ILE A 830 -25.26 41.61 -15.32
N LEU A 831 -26.51 41.21 -15.03
CA LEU A 831 -27.42 40.63 -16.01
C LEU A 831 -28.09 41.70 -16.86
N GLU A 832 -28.58 42.79 -16.28
CA GLU A 832 -29.26 43.89 -17.01
C GLU A 832 -28.32 44.65 -17.95
N SER A 833 -27.05 44.83 -17.59
CA SER A 833 -26.03 45.45 -18.46
C SER A 833 -25.72 44.63 -19.72
N THR A 834 -25.90 43.31 -19.66
CA THR A 834 -25.68 42.40 -20.81
C THR A 834 -26.98 42.11 -21.55
N HIS A 835 -28.09 42.04 -20.82
CA HIS A 835 -29.40 41.59 -21.27
C HIS A 835 -30.51 42.47 -20.64
N PRO A 836 -30.89 43.59 -21.28
CA PRO A 836 -31.95 44.45 -20.77
C PRO A 836 -33.29 43.68 -20.73
N MET A 837 -34.02 43.85 -19.63
CA MET A 837 -35.29 43.16 -19.34
C MET A 837 -36.44 44.15 -19.14
N PRO A 838 -37.69 43.79 -19.44
CA PRO A 838 -38.87 44.56 -19.03
C PRO A 838 -38.95 44.68 -17.49
N PRO A 839 -39.50 45.78 -16.94
CA PRO A 839 -39.51 46.05 -15.50
C PRO A 839 -40.25 44.99 -14.66
N ALA A 840 -41.26 44.34 -15.24
CA ALA A 840 -41.95 43.21 -14.59
C ALA A 840 -41.06 41.95 -14.50
N ALA A 841 -40.21 41.71 -15.49
CA ALA A 841 -39.30 40.56 -15.52
C ALA A 841 -38.08 40.80 -14.62
N SER A 842 -37.53 42.02 -14.58
CA SER A 842 -36.45 42.35 -13.64
C SER A 842 -36.90 42.30 -12.19
N ALA A 843 -38.11 42.77 -11.86
CA ALA A 843 -38.68 42.62 -10.52
C ALA A 843 -38.85 41.15 -10.09
N GLN A 844 -39.30 40.28 -11.01
CA GLN A 844 -39.41 38.84 -10.78
C GLN A 844 -38.03 38.19 -10.59
N LEU A 845 -37.03 38.54 -11.40
CA LEU A 845 -35.66 38.04 -11.24
C LEU A 845 -35.04 38.53 -9.92
N ALA A 846 -35.25 39.78 -9.53
CA ALA A 846 -34.75 40.31 -8.26
C ALA A 846 -35.33 39.54 -7.06
N ALA A 847 -36.59 39.10 -7.15
CA ALA A 847 -37.22 38.24 -6.13
C ALA A 847 -36.62 36.82 -6.09
N THR A 848 -36.30 36.21 -7.24
CA THR A 848 -35.62 34.90 -7.26
C THR A 848 -34.19 35.00 -6.76
N ILE A 849 -33.42 36.02 -7.17
CA ILE A 849 -32.06 36.29 -6.68
C ILE A 849 -32.03 36.36 -5.14
N ARG A 850 -32.91 37.16 -4.51
CA ARG A 850 -32.96 37.29 -3.04
C ARG A 850 -33.28 35.96 -2.34
N ARG A 851 -34.22 35.17 -2.88
CA ARG A 851 -34.59 33.85 -2.32
C ARG A 851 -33.46 32.82 -2.44
N VAL A 852 -32.68 32.90 -3.52
CA VAL A 852 -31.64 31.94 -3.86
C VAL A 852 -30.31 32.27 -3.18
N LEU A 853 -29.97 33.54 -2.95
CA LEU A 853 -28.71 33.93 -2.31
C LEU A 853 -28.66 33.62 -0.81
N ALA A 854 -29.76 33.73 -0.07
CA ALA A 854 -29.74 33.54 1.39
C ALA A 854 -29.29 32.13 1.85
N PRO A 855 -29.70 31.02 1.19
CA PRO A 855 -29.13 29.70 1.45
C PRO A 855 -27.64 29.57 1.08
N VAL A 856 -27.19 30.26 0.04
CA VAL A 856 -25.78 30.21 -0.40
C VAL A 856 -24.87 30.96 0.56
N ALA A 857 -25.30 32.13 1.04
CA ALA A 857 -24.59 32.86 2.07
C ALA A 857 -24.47 31.99 3.34
N SER A 858 -25.57 31.37 3.78
CA SER A 858 -25.58 30.46 4.94
C SER A 858 -24.62 29.27 4.78
N ALA A 859 -24.58 28.64 3.60
CA ALA A 859 -23.65 27.55 3.30
C ALA A 859 -22.18 28.04 3.19
N SER A 860 -21.96 29.23 2.62
CA SER A 860 -20.63 29.81 2.45
C SER A 860 -20.03 30.28 3.78
N THR A 861 -20.86 30.75 4.74
CA THR A 861 -20.45 31.03 6.12
C THR A 861 -20.17 29.78 6.95
N ALA A 862 -20.82 28.65 6.64
CA ALA A 862 -20.47 27.37 7.29
C ALA A 862 -19.11 26.86 6.80
N ALA A 863 -18.84 26.98 5.49
CA ALA A 863 -17.59 26.50 4.88
C ALA A 863 -16.33 27.34 5.18
N THR A 864 -16.46 28.52 5.82
CA THR A 864 -15.29 29.31 6.25
C THR A 864 -14.63 28.72 7.50
N PRO A 865 -13.31 28.50 7.52
CA PRO A 865 -12.64 27.91 8.68
C PRO A 865 -12.79 28.78 9.93
N HIS A 866 -13.46 28.26 10.95
CA HIS A 866 -13.43 28.81 12.30
C HIS A 866 -12.10 28.51 13.02
N ASN A 867 -10.96 28.85 12.40
CA ASN A 867 -9.64 28.88 13.04
C ASN A 867 -9.47 30.12 13.96
N ALA A 868 -10.53 30.41 14.71
CA ALA A 868 -10.46 31.20 15.92
C ALA A 868 -10.20 30.24 17.08
N ILE A 869 -8.92 29.93 17.34
CA ILE A 869 -8.52 29.57 18.70
C ILE A 869 -8.84 30.80 19.55
N HIS A 870 -10.02 30.79 20.15
CA HIS A 870 -10.44 31.83 21.08
C HIS A 870 -9.66 31.59 22.37
N VAL A 871 -8.45 32.16 22.44
CA VAL A 871 -7.66 32.17 23.67
C VAL A 871 -8.36 33.10 24.66
N GLN A 872 -9.41 32.59 25.31
CA GLN A 872 -9.89 33.14 26.57
C GLN A 872 -8.83 32.81 27.62
N TYR A 873 -7.87 33.72 27.75
CA TYR A 873 -6.97 33.75 28.89
C TYR A 873 -7.80 34.19 30.10
N GLU A 874 -8.33 33.22 30.87
CA GLU A 874 -9.00 33.50 32.14
C GLU A 874 -8.00 34.08 33.14
N LEU A 875 -7.86 35.41 33.12
CA LEU A 875 -7.15 36.11 34.16
C LEU A 875 -8.03 36.11 35.42
N SER A 876 -7.66 35.29 36.40
CA SER A 876 -8.32 35.26 37.71
C SER A 876 -8.23 36.64 38.37
N SER A 877 -9.34 37.37 38.40
CA SER A 877 -9.46 38.66 39.08
C SER A 877 -10.78 38.74 39.83
N ASP A 878 -10.67 38.76 41.15
CA ASP A 878 -11.75 38.93 42.11
C ASP A 878 -12.52 40.25 41.88
N ARG A 879 -13.85 40.18 41.60
CA ARG A 879 -14.91 40.74 42.49
C ARG A 879 -16.31 40.90 41.89
N SER A 880 -17.27 40.73 42.82
CA SER A 880 -18.59 41.37 42.92
C SER A 880 -19.67 41.06 41.87
N SER A 881 -20.68 40.35 42.38
CA SER A 881 -22.06 40.32 41.93
C SER A 881 -22.67 41.71 41.64
N SER A 882 -23.38 41.82 40.50
CA SER A 882 -24.60 42.65 40.45
C SER A 882 -25.60 42.06 39.45
N SER A 883 -26.71 41.54 39.98
CA SER A 883 -27.90 41.18 39.20
C SER A 883 -28.60 42.43 38.67
N LYS A 884 -28.87 42.49 37.37
CA LYS A 884 -29.91 43.36 36.79
C LYS A 884 -30.63 42.65 35.66
N ASP A 885 -31.90 42.35 35.91
CA ASP A 885 -32.86 42.06 34.85
C ASP A 885 -33.07 43.31 33.97
N SER A 886 -33.25 43.11 32.67
CA SER A 886 -33.97 44.06 31.82
C SER A 886 -34.61 43.34 30.64
N ASN A 887 -35.95 43.29 30.64
CA ASN A 887 -36.75 42.93 29.48
C ASN A 887 -36.35 43.76 28.25
N SER A 888 -36.25 43.11 27.08
CA SER A 888 -36.40 43.80 25.80
C SER A 888 -37.17 42.92 24.80
N GLU A 889 -38.44 43.27 24.68
CA GLU A 889 -39.43 43.02 23.63
C GLU A 889 -39.04 42.22 22.37
N SER A 890 -39.95 41.32 22.01
CA SER A 890 -39.98 40.58 20.75
C SER A 890 -39.90 41.48 19.51
N SER A 891 -38.78 41.43 18.80
CA SER A 891 -38.65 41.89 17.42
C SER A 891 -38.15 40.72 16.58
N GLY A 892 -38.97 40.24 15.64
CA GLY A 892 -38.71 39.01 14.89
C GLY A 892 -37.53 39.13 13.91
N SER A 893 -36.33 38.77 14.36
CA SER A 893 -35.20 38.50 13.47
C SER A 893 -35.44 37.17 12.76
N ALA A 894 -35.60 37.20 11.44
CA ALA A 894 -35.83 35.99 10.66
C ALA A 894 -34.58 35.09 10.66
N SER A 895 -34.75 33.84 11.07
CA SER A 895 -33.69 32.82 10.98
C SER A 895 -33.16 32.72 9.55
N PRO A 896 -31.84 32.67 9.33
CA PRO A 896 -31.28 32.56 7.98
C PRO A 896 -31.79 31.29 7.29
N ALA A 897 -32.30 31.44 6.07
CA ALA A 897 -32.91 30.34 5.33
C ALA A 897 -31.83 29.35 4.85
N SER A 898 -31.61 28.28 5.61
CA SER A 898 -30.53 27.31 5.40
C SER A 898 -30.72 26.32 4.23
N SER A 899 -31.77 26.46 3.43
CA SER A 899 -32.13 25.53 2.35
C SER A 899 -32.82 26.22 1.17
N PHE A 900 -32.69 25.69 -0.04
CA PHE A 900 -33.38 26.26 -1.20
C PHE A 900 -34.89 26.03 -1.09
N THR A 901 -35.64 27.13 -0.91
CA THR A 901 -37.10 27.14 -0.99
C THR A 901 -37.59 27.26 -2.45
N ASP A 902 -36.77 27.85 -3.33
CA ASP A 902 -37.13 28.06 -4.73
C ASP A 902 -37.28 26.74 -5.51
N PRO A 903 -38.35 26.55 -6.32
CA PRO A 903 -38.56 25.32 -7.07
C PRO A 903 -37.53 25.12 -8.19
N VAL A 904 -36.99 26.20 -8.79
CA VAL A 904 -36.00 26.09 -9.87
C VAL A 904 -34.66 25.66 -9.30
N ALA A 905 -34.22 26.25 -8.18
CA ALA A 905 -33.00 25.85 -7.50
C ALA A 905 -33.07 24.39 -7.01
N ARG A 906 -34.19 23.95 -6.41
CA ARG A 906 -34.38 22.55 -6.01
C ARG A 906 -34.36 21.57 -7.19
N LEU A 907 -34.95 21.94 -8.33
CA LEU A 907 -34.91 21.12 -9.54
C LEU A 907 -33.48 20.99 -10.10
N ILE A 908 -32.72 22.10 -10.12
CA ILE A 908 -31.33 22.13 -10.57
C ILE A 908 -30.44 21.29 -9.65
N LEU A 909 -30.55 21.44 -8.32
CA LEU A 909 -29.82 20.62 -7.34
C LEU A 909 -30.09 19.13 -7.54
N SER A 910 -31.35 18.72 -7.70
CA SER A 910 -31.73 17.32 -7.94
C SER A 910 -31.16 16.76 -9.26
N ARG A 911 -31.17 17.57 -10.33
CA ARG A 911 -30.55 17.21 -11.62
C ARG A 911 -29.03 17.10 -11.53
N LEU A 912 -28.39 18.02 -10.81
CA LEU A 912 -26.94 18.03 -10.60
C LEU A 912 -26.51 16.80 -9.78
N ARG A 913 -27.19 16.52 -8.66
CA ARG A 913 -27.03 15.31 -7.85
C ARG A 913 -27.12 14.05 -8.70
N SER A 914 -28.13 13.96 -9.56
CA SER A 914 -28.33 12.80 -10.45
C SER A 914 -27.22 12.65 -11.49
N HIS A 915 -26.71 13.76 -12.03
CA HIS A 915 -25.59 13.76 -12.97
C HIS A 915 -24.27 13.30 -12.30
N VAL A 916 -23.96 13.85 -11.12
CA VAL A 916 -22.76 13.51 -10.34
C VAL A 916 -22.81 12.07 -9.85
N LEU A 917 -23.95 11.61 -9.33
CA LEU A 917 -24.17 10.22 -8.94
C LEU A 917 -23.95 9.26 -10.11
N SER A 918 -24.42 9.60 -11.32
CA SER A 918 -24.21 8.79 -12.52
C SER A 918 -22.74 8.73 -12.96
N ARG A 919 -21.90 9.71 -12.60
CA ARG A 919 -20.45 9.66 -12.84
C ARG A 919 -19.71 8.87 -11.77
N LEU A 920 -20.02 9.10 -10.48
CA LEU A 920 -19.36 8.41 -9.35
C LEU A 920 -19.73 6.92 -9.26
N SER A 921 -20.94 6.53 -9.69
CA SER A 921 -21.39 5.12 -9.71
C SER A 921 -20.98 4.32 -10.95
N ALA A 922 -20.28 4.93 -11.91
CA ALA A 922 -19.80 4.28 -13.13
C ALA A 922 -18.71 3.24 -12.80
N SER A 923 -19.04 1.96 -12.97
CA SER A 923 -18.21 0.83 -12.53
C SER A 923 -17.07 0.48 -13.49
N SER A 924 -17.25 0.67 -14.80
CA SER A 924 -16.27 0.32 -15.82
C SER A 924 -15.55 1.55 -16.39
N ALA A 925 -14.33 1.36 -16.88
CA ALA A 925 -13.57 2.42 -17.55
C ALA A 925 -14.31 2.97 -18.77
N SER A 926 -15.01 2.12 -19.54
CA SER A 926 -15.83 2.53 -20.68
C SER A 926 -17.06 3.34 -20.28
N GLU A 927 -17.72 3.02 -19.15
CA GLU A 927 -18.78 3.85 -18.58
C GLU A 927 -18.26 5.21 -18.12
N ARG A 928 -17.12 5.26 -17.41
CA ARG A 928 -16.49 6.52 -16.99
C ARG A 928 -16.16 7.42 -18.18
N VAL A 929 -15.50 6.89 -19.22
CA VAL A 929 -15.24 7.64 -20.46
C VAL A 929 -16.54 8.13 -21.11
N ARG A 930 -17.55 7.26 -21.28
CA ARG A 930 -18.84 7.64 -21.89
C ARG A 930 -19.56 8.72 -21.09
N ALA A 931 -19.57 8.63 -19.76
CA ALA A 931 -20.20 9.61 -18.89
C ALA A 931 -19.50 10.98 -18.99
N THR A 932 -18.17 11.00 -19.05
CA THR A 932 -17.39 12.23 -19.28
C THR A 932 -17.64 12.82 -20.67
N THR A 933 -17.61 12.02 -21.75
CA THR A 933 -17.88 12.50 -23.12
C THR A 933 -19.31 13.05 -23.28
N THR A 934 -20.29 12.49 -22.58
CA THR A 934 -21.69 12.96 -22.62
C THR A 934 -22.03 14.04 -21.59
N ALA A 935 -21.08 14.43 -20.73
CA ALA A 935 -21.35 15.35 -19.62
C ALA A 935 -21.84 16.73 -20.07
N SER A 936 -21.24 17.30 -21.12
CA SER A 936 -21.66 18.60 -21.68
C SER A 936 -23.11 18.58 -22.19
N GLN A 937 -23.51 17.50 -22.86
CA GLN A 937 -24.88 17.30 -23.34
C GLN A 937 -25.87 17.07 -22.19
N SER A 938 -25.47 16.29 -21.17
CA SER A 938 -26.28 16.02 -19.97
C SER A 938 -26.52 17.29 -19.16
N LEU A 939 -25.48 18.09 -18.91
CA LEU A 939 -25.58 19.36 -18.18
C LEU A 939 -26.32 20.43 -18.98
N ALA A 940 -26.14 20.52 -20.31
CA ALA A 940 -26.96 21.38 -21.15
C ALA A 940 -28.45 20.96 -21.13
N GLY A 941 -28.73 19.65 -21.10
CA GLY A 941 -30.09 19.12 -20.92
C GLY A 941 -30.68 19.41 -19.53
N ALA A 942 -29.83 19.49 -18.50
CA ALA A 942 -30.24 19.85 -17.14
C ALA A 942 -30.52 21.35 -16.95
N GLY A 943 -29.99 22.22 -17.83
CA GLY A 943 -30.08 23.68 -17.74
C GLY A 943 -28.81 24.37 -17.21
N MET A 944 -27.67 23.69 -17.24
CA MET A 944 -26.36 24.14 -16.72
C MET A 944 -25.22 24.02 -17.78
N PRO A 945 -25.38 24.50 -19.03
CA PRO A 945 -24.35 24.36 -20.07
C PRO A 945 -23.05 25.16 -19.77
N GLU A 946 -23.06 26.10 -18.83
CA GLU A 946 -21.89 26.90 -18.42
C GLU A 946 -20.91 26.10 -17.57
N PHE A 947 -21.41 25.38 -16.56
CA PHE A 947 -20.64 24.86 -15.42
C PHE A 947 -19.94 23.51 -15.68
N VAL A 948 -19.70 23.14 -16.94
CA VAL A 948 -19.10 21.83 -17.29
C VAL A 948 -17.71 21.65 -16.69
N SER A 949 -16.91 22.73 -16.59
CA SER A 949 -15.59 22.71 -15.94
C SER A 949 -15.70 22.55 -14.43
N GLU A 950 -16.48 23.41 -13.78
CA GLU A 950 -16.69 23.43 -12.33
C GLU A 950 -17.26 22.10 -11.80
N VAL A 951 -18.28 21.56 -12.48
CA VAL A 951 -18.86 20.25 -12.14
C VAL A 951 -17.88 19.11 -12.46
N GLY A 952 -16.96 19.30 -13.41
CA GLY A 952 -15.84 18.40 -13.66
C GLY A 952 -14.92 18.30 -12.45
N GLN A 953 -14.44 19.45 -11.95
CA GLN A 953 -13.56 19.56 -10.78
C GLN A 953 -14.23 19.00 -9.51
N LEU A 954 -15.51 19.32 -9.27
CA LEU A 954 -16.27 18.76 -8.14
C LEU A 954 -16.36 17.23 -8.18
N VAL A 955 -16.53 16.63 -9.38
CA VAL A 955 -16.54 15.17 -9.52
C VAL A 955 -15.15 14.58 -9.27
N GLU A 956 -14.08 15.24 -9.73
CA GLU A 956 -12.70 14.79 -9.52
C GLU A 956 -12.29 14.86 -8.04
N GLU A 957 -12.66 15.90 -7.30
CA GLU A 957 -12.43 15.97 -5.85
C GLU A 957 -13.22 14.91 -5.08
N LEU A 958 -14.49 14.67 -5.44
CA LEU A 958 -15.30 13.61 -4.84
C LEU A 958 -14.80 12.20 -5.20
N GLU A 959 -14.25 11.99 -6.41
CA GLU A 959 -13.65 10.71 -6.81
C GLU A 959 -12.37 10.45 -6.00
N LYS A 960 -11.52 11.47 -5.76
CA LYS A 960 -10.35 11.37 -4.86
C LYS A 960 -10.72 11.03 -3.42
N VAL A 961 -11.67 11.76 -2.81
CA VAL A 961 -12.13 11.49 -1.42
C VAL A 961 -12.65 10.06 -1.31
N ARG A 962 -13.47 9.63 -2.28
CA ARG A 962 -13.95 8.25 -2.36
C ARG A 962 -12.85 7.21 -2.51
N GLU A 963 -11.85 7.45 -3.36
CA GLU A 963 -10.74 6.52 -3.56
C GLU A 963 -9.90 6.39 -2.28
N VAL A 964 -9.57 7.50 -1.62
CA VAL A 964 -8.77 7.50 -0.38
C VAL A 964 -9.53 6.85 0.79
N ASP A 965 -10.77 7.26 1.05
CA ASP A 965 -11.59 6.68 2.13
C ASP A 965 -11.88 5.18 1.89
N TRP A 966 -12.08 4.76 0.63
CA TRP A 966 -12.25 3.33 0.33
C TRP A 966 -10.95 2.53 0.50
N LEU A 967 -9.79 3.10 0.18
CA LEU A 967 -8.48 2.45 0.40
C LEU A 967 -8.16 2.33 1.90
N CYS A 968 -8.53 3.32 2.72
CA CYS A 968 -8.27 3.34 4.15
C CYS A 968 -9.31 2.57 4.97
N HIS A 969 -10.60 2.61 4.60
CA HIS A 969 -11.70 2.10 5.44
C HIS A 969 -12.61 1.07 4.73
N GLY A 970 -12.22 0.56 3.56
CA GLY A 970 -12.98 -0.45 2.80
C GLY A 970 -13.38 -1.68 3.62
N THR A 971 -12.45 -2.22 4.42
CA THR A 971 -12.68 -3.38 5.33
C THR A 971 -13.77 -3.10 6.36
N VAL A 972 -13.84 -1.87 6.89
CA VAL A 972 -14.87 -1.43 7.85
C VAL A 972 -16.24 -1.39 7.17
N TYR A 973 -16.33 -0.89 5.93
CA TYR A 973 -17.57 -0.89 5.16
C TYR A 973 -18.04 -2.30 4.78
N GLU A 974 -17.12 -3.20 4.46
CA GLU A 974 -17.42 -4.60 4.15
C GLU A 974 -17.93 -5.35 5.40
N GLY A 975 -17.28 -5.21 6.55
CA GLY A 975 -17.79 -5.76 7.82
C GLY A 975 -19.18 -5.24 8.20
N ILE A 976 -19.44 -3.93 8.07
CA ILE A 976 -20.77 -3.34 8.30
C ILE A 976 -21.80 -3.86 7.27
N TYR A 977 -21.39 -4.16 6.03
CA TYR A 977 -22.27 -4.76 5.04
C TYR A 977 -22.67 -6.20 5.40
N GLU A 978 -21.71 -7.01 5.85
CA GLU A 978 -21.93 -8.41 6.29
C GLU A 978 -22.77 -8.50 7.56
N GLU A 979 -22.52 -7.66 8.57
CA GLU A 979 -23.40 -7.49 9.74
C GLU A 979 -24.83 -7.15 9.30
N GLY A 980 -24.97 -6.28 8.31
CA GLY A 980 -26.25 -5.89 7.74
C GLY A 980 -26.91 -6.97 6.87
N VAL A 981 -26.19 -8.00 6.43
CA VAL A 981 -26.74 -9.18 5.74
C VAL A 981 -27.13 -10.28 6.74
N SER A 982 -26.34 -10.48 7.80
CA SER A 982 -26.62 -11.47 8.85
C SER A 982 -27.72 -11.05 9.84
N SER A 983 -28.07 -9.77 9.87
CA SER A 983 -29.19 -9.22 10.66
C SER A 983 -30.52 -9.11 9.89
N GLN A 984 -30.62 -9.71 8.69
CA GLN A 984 -31.84 -9.77 7.86
C GLN A 984 -32.29 -11.21 7.67
#